data_AF-A0A811MXR1-F1
#
_entry.id   AF-A0A811MXR1-F1
#
_cell.length_a   1.000
_cell.length_b   1.000
_cell.length_c   1.000
_cell.angle_alpha   90.00
_cell.angle_beta   90.00
_cell.angle_gamma   90.00
#
_symmetry.space_group_name_H-M   'P 1'
#
loop_
_entity.id
_entity.type
_entity.pdbx_description
1 polymer ?
#
loop_
_entity_poly.entity_id
_entity_poly.type
_entity_poly.pdbx_seq_one_letter_code
_entity_poly.pdbx_strand_id
1 'polypeptide(L)'
;MAGATSPAAAANLAGKSGVRVVVIGDPGTGKSSLIVALATEQFPENVPRVMPPTRLPADYFPDRVPITIIDTSSSPEQKPKLIAECQAADAVVLTYACDRPATLERLSSFWLPELRRLQLKAPVIVVGCKLDLRDEQQVSLEQVMAPIMQSFREIETCIECSALRQIQVPEVFYYAQKAVLHPTAPLFDQELQSLKPRCVRALKRIFIICDNDKDGALSDVELNEFQVRCFSAPLQPTEISGVKRVVQEKMPEGVNESGLTLTGFLFLHALFIEKGRLETTWTVLRKFGYDNDIKLRDDLIAMPIKRAPDQTLEMTSEVVNFLRGIFNMFDIDNDGALLPTELEDLFSTAPENPWSSNPYKDCAEKNVLGGLSLEGFLSKWALMTLLDPTNSYANLVYVGYPGEFSSAFTVTRKRRVDRKKQQTHRNVFQCYVFGARGSGKTSLLQSFIGKQPSDALPSNSECFATNSVEMADGTRKTLILREIPEGDVRLLLSDKESLAPCDVAIFVYDSCDEYSWQRARDLLVQVATHGENTGYEVPCLIVAAKDDLDQSSQALQESTRVSQDMGIETPIPISVKLRDLNNIFCRIVHAAQQPHLSIPETEAGKTRRQYRQLLNRSLMVVSVGAAVAVVGLAAYRVYAARKNSSS
;
A
#
# COMPACT_ATOMS: atom_id res chain seq x y z
N MET A 1 2.79 -25.21 30.24
CA MET A 1 2.46 -26.19 29.19
C MET A 1 1.82 -25.44 28.04
N ALA A 2 2.47 -25.43 26.87
CA ALA A 2 2.07 -24.62 25.72
C ALA A 2 0.83 -25.21 25.02
N GLY A 3 -0.22 -24.40 24.88
CA GLY A 3 -1.39 -24.73 24.07
C GLY A 3 -1.02 -24.78 22.59
N ALA A 4 -1.38 -25.85 21.92
CA ALA A 4 -1.07 -26.10 20.52
C ALA A 4 -1.82 -25.11 19.60
N THR A 5 -1.12 -24.10 19.11
CA THR A 5 -1.50 -23.41 17.87
C THR A 5 -1.24 -24.35 16.69
N SER A 6 -2.20 -24.43 15.76
CA SER A 6 -2.04 -25.27 14.56
C SER A 6 -0.80 -24.85 13.74
N PRO A 7 -0.07 -25.79 13.10
CA PRO A 7 1.17 -25.47 12.37
C PRO A 7 0.97 -24.45 11.24
N ALA A 8 -0.24 -24.40 10.65
CA ALA A 8 -0.60 -23.44 9.62
C ALA A 8 -0.74 -22.00 10.16
N ALA A 9 -1.11 -21.83 11.43
CA ALA A 9 -1.26 -20.50 12.04
C ALA A 9 0.10 -19.87 12.39
N ALA A 10 1.07 -20.66 12.87
CA ALA A 10 2.44 -20.22 13.14
C ALA A 10 3.19 -19.80 11.86
N ALA A 11 3.06 -20.59 10.80
CA ALA A 11 3.67 -20.28 9.49
C ALA A 11 3.13 -18.98 8.86
N ASN A 12 1.87 -18.61 9.13
CA ASN A 12 1.26 -17.38 8.64
C ASN A 12 1.60 -16.12 9.47
N LEU A 13 2.20 -16.26 10.65
CA LEU A 13 2.51 -15.14 11.55
C LEU A 13 3.75 -14.33 11.13
N ALA A 14 4.63 -14.90 10.29
CA ALA A 14 5.82 -14.23 9.75
C ALA A 14 5.84 -14.16 8.21
N GLY A 15 4.77 -14.58 7.53
CA GLY A 15 4.67 -14.59 6.07
C GLY A 15 5.65 -15.53 5.35
N LYS A 16 6.32 -16.45 6.07
CA LYS A 16 7.33 -17.37 5.51
C LYS A 16 7.01 -18.83 5.84
N SER A 17 7.02 -19.68 4.81
CA SER A 17 6.81 -21.13 4.91
C SER A 17 8.02 -21.92 5.42
N GLY A 18 9.16 -21.24 5.61
CA GLY A 18 10.40 -21.78 6.15
C GLY A 18 11.48 -20.70 6.22
N VAL A 19 12.60 -21.00 6.90
CA VAL A 19 13.77 -20.11 6.98
C VAL A 19 14.95 -20.75 6.29
N ARG A 20 15.56 -20.05 5.33
CA ARG A 20 16.76 -20.49 4.62
C ARG A 20 18.01 -19.85 5.24
N VAL A 21 18.82 -20.66 5.91
CA VAL A 21 20.06 -20.25 6.58
C VAL A 21 21.26 -20.63 5.73
N VAL A 22 22.14 -19.68 5.44
CA VAL A 22 23.36 -19.93 4.66
C VAL A 22 24.57 -19.85 5.57
N VAL A 23 25.36 -20.92 5.60
CA VAL A 23 26.57 -21.00 6.42
C VAL A 23 27.78 -20.66 5.58
N ILE A 24 28.48 -19.58 5.94
CA ILE A 24 29.65 -19.04 5.22
C ILE A 24 30.85 -18.87 6.17
N GLY A 25 32.01 -18.56 5.60
CA GLY A 25 33.24 -18.36 6.35
C GLY A 25 34.44 -19.03 5.71
N ASP A 26 35.61 -18.79 6.30
CA ASP A 26 36.89 -19.23 5.78
C ASP A 26 37.04 -20.76 5.66
N PRO A 27 37.99 -21.26 4.85
CA PRO A 27 38.32 -22.68 4.81
C PRO A 27 38.69 -23.20 6.21
N GLY A 28 38.10 -24.34 6.59
CA GLY A 28 38.41 -25.03 7.85
C GLY A 28 37.87 -24.39 9.13
N THR A 29 36.94 -23.43 9.02
CA THR A 29 36.30 -22.83 10.21
C THR A 29 35.41 -23.79 10.96
N GLY A 30 34.80 -24.78 10.27
CA GLY A 30 33.92 -25.77 10.90
C GLY A 30 32.49 -25.80 10.37
N LYS A 31 32.19 -25.08 9.27
CA LYS A 31 30.87 -25.01 8.63
C LYS A 31 30.15 -26.36 8.51
N SER A 32 30.75 -27.30 7.77
CA SER A 32 30.14 -28.60 7.50
C SER A 32 30.04 -29.45 8.78
N SER A 33 31.02 -29.40 9.67
CA SER A 33 30.99 -30.09 10.97
C SER A 33 29.85 -29.57 11.86
N LEU A 34 29.62 -28.26 11.87
CA LEU A 34 28.52 -27.63 12.61
C LEU A 34 27.15 -28.12 12.11
N ILE A 35 26.97 -28.19 10.78
CA ILE A 35 25.71 -28.63 10.16
C ILE A 35 25.46 -30.12 10.43
N VAL A 36 26.48 -30.96 10.31
CA VAL A 36 26.35 -32.40 10.57
C VAL A 36 26.09 -32.67 12.06
N ALA A 37 26.78 -31.96 12.95
CA ALA A 37 26.56 -32.05 14.39
C ALA A 37 25.11 -31.70 14.77
N LEU A 38 24.55 -30.67 14.15
CA LEU A 38 23.14 -30.32 14.35
C LEU A 38 22.19 -31.41 13.82
N ALA A 39 22.45 -31.93 12.63
CA ALA A 39 21.54 -32.88 11.97
C ALA A 39 21.58 -34.30 12.58
N THR A 40 22.70 -34.68 13.21
CA THR A 40 22.94 -36.05 13.70
C THR A 40 23.14 -36.14 15.20
N GLU A 41 23.23 -34.99 15.89
CA GLU A 41 23.58 -34.89 17.32
C GLU A 41 24.93 -35.53 17.68
N GLN A 42 25.79 -35.77 16.69
CA GLN A 42 27.09 -36.43 16.83
C GLN A 42 28.17 -35.70 16.06
N PHE A 43 29.42 -35.79 16.54
CA PHE A 43 30.54 -35.23 15.81
C PHE A 43 30.92 -36.15 14.62
N PRO A 44 30.99 -35.63 13.39
CA PRO A 44 31.37 -36.43 12.22
C PRO A 44 32.86 -36.81 12.21
N GLU A 45 33.16 -38.11 12.10
CA GLU A 45 34.52 -38.59 11.84
C GLU A 45 35.01 -38.22 10.43
N ASN A 46 34.11 -38.26 9.44
CA ASN A 46 34.38 -37.92 8.04
C ASN A 46 33.39 -36.86 7.55
N VAL A 47 33.87 -35.63 7.40
CA VAL A 47 33.03 -34.49 6.99
C VAL A 47 33.20 -34.24 5.48
N PRO A 48 32.12 -34.26 4.68
CA PRO A 48 32.17 -33.80 3.29
C PRO A 48 32.64 -32.35 3.18
N ARG A 49 33.29 -31.97 2.08
CA ARG A 49 33.77 -30.59 1.87
C ARG A 49 32.62 -29.56 1.83
N VAL A 50 31.46 -29.97 1.34
CA VAL A 50 30.22 -29.19 1.29
C VAL A 50 29.07 -30.18 1.45
N MET A 51 28.15 -29.91 2.37
CA MET A 51 26.95 -30.72 2.57
C MET A 51 25.85 -30.39 1.54
N PRO A 52 25.00 -31.37 1.15
CA PRO A 52 23.75 -31.05 0.46
C PRO A 52 22.84 -30.21 1.37
N PRO A 53 21.84 -29.50 0.79
CA PRO A 53 20.85 -28.76 1.57
C PRO A 53 20.25 -29.62 2.68
N THR A 54 20.42 -29.18 3.93
CA THR A 54 19.99 -29.92 5.12
C THR A 54 18.70 -29.30 5.64
N ARG A 55 17.61 -30.08 5.71
CA ARG A 55 16.30 -29.58 6.12
C ARG A 55 15.96 -30.07 7.52
N LEU A 56 15.76 -29.13 8.45
CA LEU A 56 15.18 -29.40 9.75
C LEU A 56 13.66 -29.31 9.70
N PRO A 57 12.94 -30.24 10.33
CA PRO A 57 11.48 -30.22 10.36
C PRO A 57 10.97 -29.06 11.21
N ALA A 58 9.69 -28.72 11.05
CA ALA A 58 9.08 -27.56 11.70
C ALA A 58 9.13 -27.66 13.23
N ASP A 59 8.89 -28.85 13.78
CA ASP A 59 8.85 -29.14 15.22
C ASP A 59 10.21 -29.17 15.90
N TYR A 60 11.32 -28.96 15.16
CA TYR A 60 12.66 -28.92 15.74
C TYR A 60 12.85 -27.74 16.71
N PHE A 61 12.23 -26.59 16.44
CA PHE A 61 12.30 -25.40 17.30
C PHE A 61 10.92 -24.92 17.75
N PRO A 62 10.81 -24.17 18.88
CA PRO A 62 9.53 -23.77 19.47
C PRO A 62 8.60 -22.97 18.53
N ASP A 63 9.15 -22.19 17.60
CA ASP A 63 8.37 -21.37 16.65
C ASP A 63 7.66 -22.20 15.58
N ARG A 64 7.96 -23.50 15.47
CA ARG A 64 7.33 -24.43 14.53
C ARG A 64 7.51 -24.04 13.06
N VAL A 65 8.67 -23.49 12.71
CA VAL A 65 9.02 -23.09 11.32
C VAL A 65 10.19 -23.97 10.84
N PRO A 66 10.10 -24.62 9.66
CA PRO A 66 11.18 -25.47 9.18
C PRO A 66 12.39 -24.64 8.74
N ILE A 67 13.60 -25.17 8.92
CA ILE A 67 14.84 -24.54 8.49
C ILE A 67 15.47 -25.31 7.34
N THR A 68 15.94 -24.61 6.31
CA THR A 68 16.80 -25.17 5.27
C THR A 68 18.19 -24.57 5.39
N ILE A 69 19.17 -25.40 5.71
CA ILE A 69 20.56 -24.99 5.93
C ILE A 69 21.37 -25.28 4.68
N ILE A 70 22.08 -24.27 4.20
CA ILE A 70 22.91 -24.33 2.99
C ILE A 70 24.37 -24.17 3.40
N ASP A 71 25.12 -25.25 3.24
CA ASP A 71 26.58 -25.23 3.37
C ASP A 71 27.20 -24.62 2.11
N THR A 72 28.26 -23.83 2.28
CA THR A 72 28.92 -23.15 1.17
C THR A 72 30.39 -23.52 1.08
N SER A 73 30.88 -23.65 -0.16
CA SER A 73 32.30 -23.87 -0.41
C SER A 73 33.09 -22.58 -0.21
N SER A 74 34.27 -22.69 0.38
CA SER A 74 35.25 -21.59 0.43
C SER A 74 36.18 -21.55 -0.79
N SER A 75 35.94 -22.36 -1.83
CA SER A 75 36.77 -22.36 -3.05
C SER A 75 36.49 -21.14 -3.93
N PRO A 76 37.53 -20.47 -4.48
CA PRO A 76 37.36 -19.30 -5.34
C PRO A 76 36.45 -19.55 -6.55
N GLU A 77 36.48 -20.76 -7.11
CA GLU A 77 35.69 -21.17 -8.27
C GLU A 77 34.19 -21.20 -7.98
N GLN A 78 33.80 -21.38 -6.70
CA GLN A 78 32.42 -21.42 -6.24
C GLN A 78 31.89 -20.05 -5.79
N LYS A 79 32.68 -18.97 -5.95
CA LYS A 79 32.29 -17.62 -5.55
C LYS A 79 30.95 -17.15 -6.17
N PRO A 80 30.65 -17.38 -7.46
CA PRO A 80 29.35 -17.00 -8.02
C PRO A 80 28.17 -17.69 -7.32
N LYS A 81 28.33 -18.97 -6.96
CA LYS A 81 27.32 -19.73 -6.23
C LYS A 81 27.15 -19.17 -4.82
N LEU A 82 28.24 -18.94 -4.08
CA LEU A 82 28.20 -18.32 -2.75
C LEU A 82 27.38 -17.02 -2.76
N ILE A 83 27.62 -16.13 -3.74
CA ILE A 83 26.89 -14.87 -3.87
C ILE A 83 25.39 -15.12 -4.08
N ALA A 84 25.02 -16.03 -4.98
CA ALA A 84 23.63 -16.38 -5.24
C ALA A 84 22.95 -16.98 -3.98
N GLU A 85 23.63 -17.87 -3.27
CA GLU A 85 23.09 -18.47 -2.04
C GLU A 85 22.90 -17.40 -0.96
N CYS A 86 23.85 -16.47 -0.79
CA CYS A 86 23.73 -15.34 0.15
C CYS A 86 22.56 -14.42 -0.23
N GLN A 87 22.40 -14.05 -1.51
CA GLN A 87 21.29 -13.20 -1.95
C GLN A 87 19.91 -13.84 -1.72
N ALA A 88 19.83 -15.17 -1.71
CA ALA A 88 18.63 -15.92 -1.38
C ALA A 88 18.51 -16.27 0.11
N ALA A 89 19.42 -15.80 0.97
CA ALA A 89 19.43 -16.13 2.39
C ALA A 89 18.36 -15.36 3.16
N ASP A 90 17.69 -16.03 4.08
CA ASP A 90 16.88 -15.38 5.10
C ASP A 90 17.73 -14.97 6.31
N ALA A 91 18.77 -15.76 6.63
CA ALA A 91 19.80 -15.45 7.60
C ALA A 91 21.15 -16.02 7.15
N VAL A 92 22.24 -15.39 7.58
CA VAL A 92 23.61 -15.84 7.32
C VAL A 92 24.27 -16.23 8.63
N VAL A 93 24.83 -17.44 8.68
CA VAL A 93 25.73 -17.87 9.75
C VAL A 93 27.16 -17.68 9.25
N LEU A 94 27.86 -16.70 9.79
CA LEU A 94 29.23 -16.36 9.42
C LEU A 94 30.20 -16.96 10.44
N THR A 95 30.97 -17.97 10.01
CA THR A 95 31.83 -18.75 10.89
C THR A 95 33.28 -18.23 10.93
N TYR A 96 33.87 -18.24 12.12
CA TYR A 96 35.32 -18.21 12.35
C TYR A 96 35.72 -19.42 13.21
N ALA A 97 37.02 -19.66 13.38
CA ALA A 97 37.53 -20.75 14.21
C ALA A 97 38.24 -20.19 15.46
N CYS A 98 37.84 -20.62 16.66
CA CYS A 98 38.42 -20.15 17.93
C CYS A 98 39.91 -20.49 18.06
N ASP A 99 40.37 -21.55 17.41
CA ASP A 99 41.77 -21.98 17.31
C ASP A 99 42.60 -21.15 16.32
N ARG A 100 41.98 -20.26 15.52
CA ARG A 100 42.66 -19.50 14.45
C ARG A 100 42.25 -18.02 14.44
N PRO A 101 42.95 -17.16 15.21
CA PRO A 101 42.65 -15.72 15.32
C PRO A 101 42.55 -14.98 13.97
N ALA A 102 43.37 -15.36 12.98
CA ALA A 102 43.30 -14.75 11.64
C ALA A 102 41.91 -14.88 10.97
N THR A 103 41.13 -15.93 11.29
CA THR A 103 39.77 -16.08 10.74
C THR A 103 38.77 -15.13 11.40
N LEU A 104 39.02 -14.72 12.66
CA LEU A 104 38.24 -13.72 13.38
C LEU A 104 38.49 -12.31 12.81
N GLU A 105 39.75 -11.96 12.55
CA GLU A 105 40.14 -10.68 11.92
C GLU A 105 39.55 -10.54 10.50
N ARG A 106 39.37 -11.66 9.81
CA ARG A 106 38.74 -11.69 8.48
C ARG A 106 37.24 -11.39 8.48
N LEU A 107 36.58 -11.41 9.64
CA LEU A 107 35.19 -10.97 9.73
C LEU A 107 35.06 -9.50 9.33
N SER A 108 35.82 -8.62 9.97
CA SER A 108 35.75 -7.16 9.74
C SER A 108 36.53 -6.70 8.53
N SER A 109 37.62 -7.38 8.16
CA SER A 109 38.46 -6.99 7.02
C SER A 109 37.99 -7.51 5.66
N PHE A 110 37.17 -8.57 5.62
CA PHE A 110 36.72 -9.17 4.36
C PHE A 110 35.23 -9.52 4.34
N TRP A 111 34.76 -10.39 5.24
CA TRP A 111 33.42 -10.99 5.11
C TRP A 111 32.30 -9.97 5.26
N LEU A 112 32.29 -9.17 6.32
CA LEU A 112 31.24 -8.19 6.57
C LEU A 112 31.24 -7.05 5.51
N PRO A 113 32.39 -6.47 5.12
CA PRO A 113 32.43 -5.55 3.98
C PRO A 113 31.92 -6.16 2.67
N GLU A 114 32.21 -7.43 2.40
CA GLU A 114 31.73 -8.12 1.20
C GLU A 114 30.20 -8.31 1.24
N LEU A 115 29.63 -8.68 2.40
CA LEU A 115 28.16 -8.77 2.55
C LEU A 115 27.48 -7.42 2.31
N ARG A 116 28.06 -6.32 2.78
CA ARG A 116 27.59 -4.95 2.48
C ARG A 116 27.69 -4.61 1.00
N ARG A 117 28.80 -4.96 0.35
CA ARG A 117 28.99 -4.77 -1.10
C ARG A 117 27.93 -5.52 -1.91
N LEU A 118 27.49 -6.67 -1.42
CA LEU A 118 26.39 -7.46 -2.01
C LEU A 118 24.99 -6.91 -1.66
N GLN A 119 24.90 -5.86 -0.84
CA GLN A 119 23.65 -5.26 -0.34
C GLN A 119 22.74 -6.28 0.34
N LEU A 120 23.34 -7.21 1.10
CA LEU A 120 22.60 -8.22 1.85
C LEU A 120 21.73 -7.55 2.92
N LYS A 121 20.43 -7.88 2.96
CA LYS A 121 19.48 -7.41 3.98
C LYS A 121 19.23 -8.43 5.11
N ALA A 122 19.69 -9.66 4.94
CA ALA A 122 19.50 -10.72 5.90
C ALA A 122 20.38 -10.51 7.15
N PRO A 123 19.86 -10.82 8.36
CA PRO A 123 20.65 -10.78 9.59
C PRO A 123 21.83 -11.77 9.56
N VAL A 124 22.91 -11.40 10.24
CA VAL A 124 24.12 -12.19 10.36
C VAL A 124 24.29 -12.68 11.79
N ILE A 125 24.48 -13.99 11.94
CA ILE A 125 24.88 -14.64 13.19
C ILE A 125 26.36 -14.98 13.09
N VAL A 126 27.20 -14.36 13.92
CA VAL A 126 28.64 -14.64 13.93
C VAL A 126 28.90 -15.84 14.83
N VAL A 127 29.59 -16.85 14.32
CA VAL A 127 29.79 -18.11 15.05
C VAL A 127 31.25 -18.49 15.15
N GLY A 128 31.76 -18.53 16.39
CA GLY A 128 33.07 -19.10 16.71
C GLY A 128 32.96 -20.60 16.85
N CYS A 129 33.52 -21.33 15.91
CA CYS A 129 33.53 -22.79 15.92
C CYS A 129 34.79 -23.32 16.62
N LYS A 130 34.75 -24.59 17.05
CA LYS A 130 35.86 -25.28 17.72
C LYS A 130 36.26 -24.66 19.06
N LEU A 131 35.26 -24.25 19.85
CA LEU A 131 35.48 -23.72 21.19
C LEU A 131 36.32 -24.65 22.09
N ASP A 132 36.27 -25.95 21.84
CA ASP A 132 37.08 -26.97 22.52
C ASP A 132 38.60 -26.86 22.29
N LEU A 133 39.02 -26.12 21.26
CA LEU A 133 40.43 -25.85 20.92
C LEU A 133 40.85 -24.41 21.25
N ARG A 134 40.00 -23.64 21.91
CA ARG A 134 40.29 -22.25 22.29
C ARG A 134 41.38 -22.22 23.36
N ASP A 135 42.34 -21.32 23.20
CA ASP A 135 43.37 -21.06 24.22
C ASP A 135 42.78 -20.24 25.38
N GLU A 136 42.97 -20.72 26.61
CA GLU A 136 42.48 -20.08 27.84
C GLU A 136 43.04 -18.66 28.05
N GLN A 137 44.17 -18.33 27.41
CA GLN A 137 44.81 -17.01 27.50
C GLN A 137 44.25 -15.99 26.50
N GLN A 138 43.33 -16.39 25.61
CA GLN A 138 42.72 -15.48 24.65
C GLN A 138 41.74 -14.51 25.31
N VAL A 139 41.75 -13.27 24.81
CA VAL A 139 40.84 -12.17 25.17
C VAL A 139 39.38 -12.63 25.09
N SER A 140 38.51 -12.14 26.00
CA SER A 140 37.11 -12.54 26.03
C SER A 140 36.38 -12.18 24.72
N LEU A 141 35.42 -13.02 24.32
CA LEU A 141 34.66 -12.84 23.08
C LEU A 141 33.97 -11.46 23.05
N GLU A 142 33.39 -11.05 24.17
CA GLU A 142 32.68 -9.79 24.34
C GLU A 142 33.58 -8.59 24.03
N GLN A 143 34.83 -8.60 24.51
CA GLN A 143 35.79 -7.51 24.28
C GLN A 143 36.17 -7.37 22.80
N VAL A 144 36.28 -8.50 22.07
CA VAL A 144 36.64 -8.47 20.65
C VAL A 144 35.43 -8.17 19.75
N MET A 145 34.25 -8.69 20.09
CA MET A 145 33.04 -8.54 19.27
C MET A 145 32.33 -7.20 19.46
N ALA A 146 32.38 -6.59 20.64
CA ALA A 146 31.74 -5.31 20.91
C ALA A 146 32.05 -4.22 19.84
N PRO A 147 33.32 -3.93 19.49
CA PRO A 147 33.62 -2.92 18.46
C PRO A 147 33.20 -3.35 17.04
N ILE A 148 33.21 -4.66 16.74
CA ILE A 148 32.77 -5.18 15.44
C ILE A 148 31.26 -5.02 15.30
N MET A 149 30.47 -5.39 16.30
CA MET A 149 29.01 -5.24 16.26
C MET A 149 28.56 -3.77 16.22
N GLN A 150 29.33 -2.86 16.83
CA GLN A 150 29.09 -1.42 16.67
C GLN A 150 29.33 -0.94 15.23
N SER A 151 30.33 -1.50 14.56
CA SER A 151 30.67 -1.16 13.16
C SER A 151 29.75 -1.86 12.14
N PHE A 152 29.22 -3.04 12.51
CA PHE A 152 28.45 -3.96 11.67
C PHE A 152 27.10 -4.32 12.31
N ARG A 153 26.11 -3.44 12.11
CA ARG A 153 24.75 -3.52 12.67
C ARG A 153 23.92 -4.69 12.13
N GLU A 154 24.33 -5.27 11.01
CA GLU A 154 23.73 -6.49 10.47
C GLU A 154 24.01 -7.73 11.33
N ILE A 155 24.96 -7.66 12.27
CA ILE A 155 25.23 -8.72 13.23
C ILE A 155 24.20 -8.67 14.35
N GLU A 156 23.33 -9.67 14.42
CA GLU A 156 22.30 -9.75 15.48
C GLU A 156 22.88 -10.33 16.78
N THR A 157 23.70 -11.38 16.67
CA THR A 157 24.35 -11.98 17.84
C THR A 157 25.64 -12.71 17.45
N CYS A 158 26.48 -12.96 18.45
CA CYS A 158 27.68 -13.78 18.33
C CYS A 158 27.63 -14.95 19.32
N ILE A 159 27.96 -16.14 18.84
CA ILE A 159 27.89 -17.40 19.60
C ILE A 159 29.17 -18.19 19.38
N GLU A 160 29.77 -18.68 20.46
CA GLU A 160 30.83 -19.69 20.36
C GLU A 160 30.25 -21.08 20.58
N CYS A 161 30.72 -22.06 19.80
CA CYS A 161 30.19 -23.42 19.81
C CYS A 161 31.30 -24.45 19.61
N SER A 162 31.03 -25.69 20.06
CA SER A 162 31.88 -26.85 19.78
C SER A 162 31.02 -27.97 19.22
N ALA A 163 31.19 -28.26 17.93
CA ALA A 163 30.58 -29.43 17.31
C ALA A 163 31.08 -30.75 17.92
N LEU A 164 32.34 -30.78 18.38
CA LEU A 164 32.93 -31.98 19.01
C LEU A 164 32.30 -32.28 20.36
N ARG A 165 32.12 -31.23 21.19
CA ARG A 165 31.55 -31.36 22.53
C ARG A 165 30.04 -31.15 22.59
N GLN A 166 29.38 -30.93 21.44
CA GLN A 166 27.96 -30.58 21.34
C GLN A 166 27.57 -29.36 22.19
N ILE A 167 28.44 -28.35 22.23
CA ILE A 167 28.21 -27.09 22.97
C ILE A 167 27.61 -26.06 22.02
N GLN A 168 26.43 -25.54 22.37
CA GLN A 168 25.74 -24.43 21.71
C GLN A 168 25.43 -24.62 20.21
N VAL A 169 25.44 -25.87 19.71
CA VAL A 169 25.21 -26.17 18.29
C VAL A 169 23.76 -25.85 17.87
N PRO A 170 22.71 -26.34 18.57
CA PRO A 170 21.33 -25.95 18.27
C PRO A 170 21.07 -24.45 18.35
N GLU A 171 21.70 -23.78 19.31
CA GLU A 171 21.53 -22.36 19.63
C GLU A 171 21.90 -21.48 18.43
N VAL A 172 22.94 -21.83 17.67
CA VAL A 172 23.32 -21.10 16.45
C VAL A 172 22.15 -20.95 15.49
N PHE A 173 21.45 -22.06 15.20
CA PHE A 173 20.37 -22.07 14.22
C PHE A 173 19.04 -21.61 14.83
N TYR A 174 18.85 -21.80 16.14
CA TYR A 174 17.77 -21.19 16.90
C TYR A 174 17.82 -19.66 16.79
N TYR A 175 18.97 -19.03 17.10
CA TYR A 175 19.11 -17.58 17.01
C TYR A 175 19.06 -17.07 15.57
N ALA A 176 19.56 -17.84 14.59
CA ALA A 176 19.38 -17.51 13.17
C ALA A 176 17.90 -17.48 12.78
N GLN A 177 17.10 -18.45 13.23
CA GLN A 177 15.65 -18.44 13.02
C GLN A 177 14.99 -17.26 13.73
N LYS A 178 15.33 -17.01 14.99
CA LYS A 178 14.76 -15.91 15.77
C LYS A 178 15.04 -14.54 15.15
N ALA A 179 16.25 -14.30 14.63
CA ALA A 179 16.58 -13.06 13.94
C ALA A 179 15.69 -12.79 12.72
N VAL A 180 15.26 -13.85 12.02
CA VAL A 180 14.34 -13.73 10.86
C VAL A 180 12.90 -13.55 11.32
N LEU A 181 12.49 -14.32 12.33
CA LEU A 181 11.12 -14.34 12.83
C LEU A 181 10.81 -13.17 13.76
N HIS A 182 11.81 -12.48 14.30
CA HIS A 182 11.62 -11.40 15.27
C HIS A 182 12.65 -10.28 15.04
N PRO A 183 12.65 -9.65 13.85
CA PRO A 183 13.71 -8.72 13.49
C PRO A 183 13.74 -7.49 14.42
N THR A 184 14.94 -7.07 14.81
CA THR A 184 15.16 -5.90 15.67
C THR A 184 14.98 -4.59 14.89
N ALA A 185 15.45 -4.58 13.64
CA ALA A 185 15.55 -3.40 12.79
C ALA A 185 14.28 -2.55 12.64
N PRO A 186 13.05 -3.10 12.50
CA PRO A 186 11.84 -2.27 12.40
C PRO A 186 11.37 -1.73 13.76
N LEU A 187 11.76 -2.35 14.88
CA LEU A 187 11.28 -2.00 16.22
C LEU A 187 12.08 -0.88 16.87
N PHE A 188 13.41 -0.94 16.76
CA PHE A 188 14.30 -0.19 17.64
C PHE A 188 15.47 0.43 16.86
N ASP A 189 15.80 1.65 17.24
CA ASP A 189 16.99 2.36 16.78
C ASP A 189 18.10 2.19 17.80
N GLN A 190 19.13 1.43 17.43
CA GLN A 190 20.25 1.13 18.33
C GLN A 190 21.17 2.33 18.55
N GLU A 191 21.16 3.34 17.68
CA GLU A 191 21.98 4.55 17.86
C GLU A 191 21.30 5.51 18.83
N LEU A 192 20.01 5.73 18.64
CA LEU A 192 19.21 6.60 19.49
C LEU A 192 18.72 5.91 20.78
N GLN A 193 18.99 4.61 20.95
CA GLN A 193 18.49 3.77 22.06
C GLN A 193 17.00 4.00 22.31
N SER A 194 16.20 3.97 21.25
CA SER A 194 14.77 4.28 21.31
C SER A 194 13.95 3.47 20.31
N LEU A 195 12.65 3.34 20.58
CA LEU A 195 11.71 2.72 19.65
C LEU A 195 11.62 3.56 18.38
N LYS A 196 11.58 2.89 17.22
CA LYS A 196 11.38 3.60 15.94
C LYS A 196 9.96 4.16 15.85
N PRO A 197 9.75 5.28 15.11
CA PRO A 197 8.45 5.93 15.02
C PRO A 197 7.29 4.99 14.65
N ARG A 198 7.47 4.09 13.66
CA ARG A 198 6.43 3.11 13.27
C ARG A 198 6.05 2.16 14.40
N CYS A 199 7.04 1.68 15.16
CA CYS A 199 6.82 0.82 16.32
C CYS A 199 6.04 1.55 17.42
N VAL A 200 6.41 2.81 17.70
CA VAL A 200 5.68 3.67 18.66
C VAL A 200 4.23 3.85 18.25
N ARG A 201 3.94 4.15 16.98
CA ARG A 201 2.57 4.32 16.47
C ARG A 201 1.74 3.05 16.58
N ALA A 202 2.33 1.90 16.26
CA ALA A 202 1.66 0.61 16.39
C ALA A 202 1.34 0.27 17.84
N LEU A 203 2.32 0.43 18.75
CA LEU A 203 2.10 0.21 20.18
C LEU A 203 1.10 1.21 20.77
N LYS A 204 1.10 2.47 20.32
CA LYS A 204 0.08 3.47 20.67
C LYS A 204 -1.32 3.02 20.25
N ARG A 205 -1.49 2.51 19.03
CA ARG A 205 -2.77 1.95 18.59
C ARG A 205 -3.20 0.77 19.47
N ILE A 206 -2.28 -0.13 19.79
CA ILE A 206 -2.56 -1.29 20.65
C ILE A 206 -3.00 -0.83 22.05
N PHE A 207 -2.31 0.15 22.62
CA PHE A 207 -2.67 0.75 23.90
C PHE A 207 -4.11 1.30 23.87
N ILE A 208 -4.45 2.12 22.87
CA ILE A 208 -5.80 2.70 22.71
C ILE A 208 -6.88 1.62 22.54
N ILE A 209 -6.56 0.48 21.92
CA ILE A 209 -7.51 -0.64 21.81
C ILE A 209 -7.71 -1.38 23.15
N CYS A 210 -6.72 -1.34 24.03
CA CYS A 210 -6.76 -2.03 25.32
C CYS A 210 -7.31 -1.14 26.45
N ASP A 211 -7.20 0.18 26.30
CA ASP A 211 -7.81 1.20 27.16
C ASP A 211 -9.31 1.29 26.84
N ASN A 212 -10.09 0.47 27.55
CA ASN A 212 -11.51 0.26 27.27
C ASN A 212 -12.36 1.44 27.77
N ASP A 213 -11.98 2.03 28.91
CA ASP A 213 -12.68 3.17 29.50
C ASP A 213 -12.17 4.52 29.00
N LYS A 214 -11.05 4.54 28.27
CA LYS A 214 -10.45 5.70 27.59
C LYS A 214 -9.96 6.76 28.57
N ASP A 215 -9.50 6.33 29.74
CA ASP A 215 -8.98 7.22 30.76
C ASP A 215 -7.49 7.58 30.55
N GLY A 216 -6.84 6.96 29.55
CA GLY A 216 -5.45 7.21 29.20
C GLY A 216 -4.44 6.35 29.98
N ALA A 217 -4.91 5.36 30.74
CA ALA A 217 -4.09 4.38 31.44
C ALA A 217 -4.65 2.96 31.29
N LEU A 218 -3.80 1.94 31.46
CA LEU A 218 -4.26 0.56 31.60
C LEU A 218 -4.35 0.21 33.08
N SER A 219 -5.58 0.03 33.55
CA SER A 219 -5.89 -0.48 34.88
C SER A 219 -5.35 -1.90 35.09
N ASP A 220 -5.38 -2.41 36.33
CA ASP A 220 -4.96 -3.80 36.62
C ASP A 220 -5.79 -4.82 35.83
N VAL A 221 -7.08 -4.52 35.63
CA VAL A 221 -8.01 -5.37 34.88
C VAL A 221 -7.63 -5.39 33.41
N GLU A 222 -7.48 -4.23 32.77
CA GLU A 222 -7.14 -4.12 31.34
C GLU A 222 -5.74 -4.67 31.05
N LEU A 223 -4.77 -4.43 31.94
CA LEU A 223 -3.43 -4.98 31.79
C LEU A 223 -3.44 -6.51 31.86
N ASN A 224 -4.27 -7.09 32.74
CA ASN A 224 -4.44 -8.53 32.80
C ASN A 224 -5.19 -9.07 31.56
N GLU A 225 -6.23 -8.40 31.08
CA GLU A 225 -6.93 -8.77 29.84
C GLU A 225 -6.01 -8.73 28.63
N PHE A 226 -5.18 -7.68 28.51
CA PHE A 226 -4.12 -7.55 27.52
C PHE A 226 -3.15 -8.74 27.60
N GLN A 227 -2.70 -9.11 28.80
CA GLN A 227 -1.82 -10.26 28.99
C GLN A 227 -2.48 -11.55 28.52
N VAL A 228 -3.72 -11.83 28.95
CA VAL A 228 -4.44 -13.05 28.55
C VAL A 228 -4.61 -13.08 27.04
N ARG A 229 -4.97 -11.95 26.41
CA ARG A 229 -5.13 -11.84 24.96
C ARG A 229 -3.84 -12.20 24.22
N CYS A 230 -2.70 -11.64 24.64
CA CYS A 230 -1.42 -11.78 23.95
C CYS A 230 -0.72 -13.11 24.25
N PHE A 231 -0.71 -13.54 25.50
CA PHE A 231 0.14 -14.63 25.99
C PHE A 231 -0.64 -15.85 26.50
N SER A 232 -1.98 -15.79 26.51
CA SER A 232 -2.85 -16.88 26.97
C SER A 232 -2.59 -17.32 28.42
N ALA A 233 -2.10 -16.40 29.25
CA ALA A 233 -1.81 -16.60 30.66
C ALA A 233 -2.09 -15.30 31.43
N PRO A 234 -2.77 -15.34 32.59
CA PRO A 234 -3.00 -14.15 33.41
C PRO A 234 -1.74 -13.77 34.21
N LEU A 235 -1.67 -12.51 34.63
CA LEU A 235 -0.68 -12.06 35.62
C LEU A 235 -1.29 -12.14 37.02
N GLN A 236 -0.49 -12.57 37.99
CA GLN A 236 -0.84 -12.44 39.40
C GLN A 236 -0.79 -10.97 39.83
N PRO A 237 -1.61 -10.52 40.80
CA PRO A 237 -1.60 -9.13 41.28
C PRO A 237 -0.22 -8.64 41.74
N THR A 238 0.60 -9.54 42.30
CA THR A 238 1.99 -9.26 42.70
C THR A 238 2.92 -9.03 41.51
N GLU A 239 2.69 -9.71 40.38
CA GLU A 239 3.45 -9.53 39.14
C GLU A 239 3.08 -8.20 38.48
N ILE A 240 1.79 -7.85 38.43
CA ILE A 240 1.32 -6.54 37.95
C ILE A 240 1.95 -5.40 38.75
N SER A 241 1.87 -5.51 40.08
CA SER A 241 2.50 -4.55 40.99
C SER A 241 4.01 -4.44 40.75
N GLY A 242 4.66 -5.59 40.50
CA GLY A 242 6.08 -5.66 40.16
C GLY A 242 6.43 -4.94 38.87
N VAL A 243 5.64 -5.14 37.79
CA VAL A 243 5.83 -4.45 36.50
C VAL A 243 5.66 -2.94 36.67
N LYS A 244 4.58 -2.50 37.33
CA LYS A 244 4.33 -1.07 37.59
C LYS A 244 5.47 -0.44 38.38
N ARG A 245 6.00 -1.13 39.41
CA ARG A 245 7.15 -0.65 40.18
C ARG A 245 8.40 -0.47 39.32
N VAL A 246 8.73 -1.44 38.46
CA VAL A 246 9.90 -1.35 37.56
C VAL A 246 9.77 -0.16 36.59
N VAL A 247 8.56 0.10 36.09
CA VAL A 247 8.28 1.27 35.25
C VAL A 247 8.44 2.55 36.08
N GLN A 248 7.77 2.66 37.23
CA GLN A 248 7.78 3.84 38.08
C GLN A 248 9.18 4.24 38.56
N GLU A 249 10.04 3.26 38.86
CA GLU A 249 11.43 3.49 39.31
C GLU A 249 12.29 4.17 38.24
N LYS A 250 12.01 3.92 36.95
CA LYS A 250 12.80 4.46 35.82
C LYS A 250 12.09 5.57 35.05
N MET A 251 10.76 5.61 35.12
CA MET A 251 9.88 6.50 34.38
C MET A 251 8.69 6.87 35.29
N PRO A 252 8.83 7.88 36.17
CA PRO A 252 7.81 8.23 37.16
C PRO A 252 6.44 8.61 36.57
N GLU A 253 6.40 9.14 35.35
CA GLU A 253 5.18 9.43 34.58
C GLU A 253 4.59 8.20 33.88
N GLY A 254 5.28 7.05 33.97
CA GLY A 254 4.89 5.80 33.35
C GLY A 254 3.74 5.09 34.07
N VAL A 255 3.47 5.44 35.33
CA VAL A 255 2.31 4.94 36.09
C VAL A 255 1.63 6.11 36.80
N ASN A 256 0.31 6.17 36.75
CA ASN A 256 -0.51 7.15 37.47
C ASN A 256 -1.51 6.42 38.39
N GLU A 257 -2.47 7.16 38.96
CA GLU A 257 -3.49 6.60 39.85
C GLU A 257 -4.41 5.58 39.15
N SER A 258 -4.67 5.78 37.85
CA SER A 258 -5.48 4.88 37.03
C SER A 258 -4.74 3.61 36.61
N GLY A 259 -3.42 3.68 36.38
CA GLY A 259 -2.62 2.52 36.01
C GLY A 259 -1.40 2.84 35.15
N LEU A 260 -1.08 1.92 34.23
CA LEU A 260 0.08 2.04 33.35
C LEU A 260 -0.24 3.01 32.19
N THR A 261 0.48 4.13 32.10
CA THR A 261 0.23 5.14 31.06
C THR A 261 0.80 4.70 29.70
N LEU A 262 0.42 5.37 28.60
CA LEU A 262 1.02 5.12 27.28
C LEU A 262 2.56 5.24 27.31
N THR A 263 3.09 6.26 28.00
CA THR A 263 4.53 6.45 28.17
C THR A 263 5.17 5.25 28.88
N GLY A 264 4.53 4.75 29.95
CA GLY A 264 4.99 3.55 30.66
C GLY A 264 4.92 2.29 29.81
N PHE A 265 3.86 2.14 29.00
CA PHE A 265 3.69 1.02 28.09
C PHE A 265 4.76 0.98 27.00
N LEU A 266 5.06 2.12 26.37
CA LEU A 266 6.15 2.25 25.40
C LEU A 266 7.52 1.97 26.04
N PHE A 267 7.75 2.50 27.24
CA PHE A 267 8.98 2.27 28.00
C PHE A 267 9.18 0.78 28.31
N LEU A 268 8.13 0.08 28.73
CA LEU A 268 8.18 -1.36 29.01
C LEU A 268 8.59 -2.18 27.78
N HIS A 269 8.05 -1.84 26.60
CA HIS A 269 8.41 -2.49 25.35
C HIS A 269 9.85 -2.17 24.91
N ALA A 270 10.33 -0.95 25.11
CA ALA A 270 11.73 -0.60 24.91
C ALA A 270 12.65 -1.44 25.81
N LEU A 271 12.29 -1.58 27.09
CA LEU A 271 13.05 -2.39 28.06
C LEU A 271 13.10 -3.88 27.66
N PHE A 272 12.01 -4.44 27.13
CA PHE A 272 12.03 -5.83 26.64
C PHE A 272 13.00 -6.02 25.48
N ILE A 273 13.03 -5.08 24.54
CA ILE A 273 13.95 -5.12 23.39
C ILE A 273 15.40 -5.01 23.86
N GLU A 274 15.71 -4.06 24.74
CA GLU A 274 17.06 -3.87 25.30
C GLU A 274 17.56 -5.11 26.06
N LYS A 275 16.64 -5.88 26.67
CA LYS A 275 16.95 -7.14 27.35
C LYS A 275 16.98 -8.36 26.42
N GLY A 276 16.93 -8.15 25.10
CA GLY A 276 16.94 -9.22 24.10
C GLY A 276 15.65 -10.03 24.00
N ARG A 277 14.54 -9.55 24.61
CA ARG A 277 13.23 -10.22 24.63
C ARG A 277 12.32 -9.69 23.52
N LEU A 278 12.82 -9.69 22.30
CA LEU A 278 12.12 -9.19 21.10
C LEU A 278 10.79 -9.92 20.86
N GLU A 279 10.76 -11.22 21.19
CA GLU A 279 9.59 -12.09 21.04
C GLU A 279 8.36 -11.55 21.75
N THR A 280 8.52 -10.94 22.92
CA THR A 280 7.41 -10.37 23.69
C THR A 280 6.72 -9.27 22.90
N THR A 281 7.49 -8.31 22.37
CA THR A 281 6.96 -7.19 21.58
C THR A 281 6.35 -7.68 20.26
N TRP A 282 7.03 -8.60 19.57
CA TRP A 282 6.51 -9.17 18.32
C TRP A 282 5.23 -9.99 18.51
N THR A 283 5.11 -10.73 19.62
CA THR A 283 3.89 -11.48 19.95
C THR A 283 2.71 -10.53 20.10
N VAL A 284 2.91 -9.41 20.80
CA VAL A 284 1.90 -8.35 20.94
C VAL A 284 1.54 -7.78 19.58
N LEU A 285 2.50 -7.30 18.80
CA LEU A 285 2.25 -6.74 17.46
C LEU A 285 1.45 -7.70 16.56
N ARG A 286 1.85 -8.97 16.51
CA ARG A 286 1.17 -9.98 15.69
C ARG A 286 -0.24 -10.29 16.18
N LYS A 287 -0.47 -10.31 17.49
CA LYS A 287 -1.81 -10.53 18.07
C LYS A 287 -2.79 -9.43 17.65
N PHE A 288 -2.28 -8.23 17.40
CA PHE A 288 -3.04 -7.08 16.89
C PHE A 288 -2.96 -6.91 15.37
N GLY A 289 -2.46 -7.92 14.66
CA GLY A 289 -2.55 -8.02 13.21
C GLY A 289 -1.40 -7.39 12.44
N TYR A 290 -0.29 -7.03 13.09
CA TYR A 290 0.86 -6.45 12.42
C TYR A 290 1.80 -7.51 11.81
N ASP A 291 2.41 -7.16 10.68
CA ASP A 291 3.49 -7.90 10.02
C ASP A 291 4.89 -7.39 10.42
N ASN A 292 5.93 -7.92 9.77
CA ASN A 292 7.32 -7.55 10.05
C ASN A 292 7.69 -6.13 9.57
N ASP A 293 6.87 -5.50 8.73
CA ASP A 293 7.03 -4.10 8.30
C ASP A 293 6.24 -3.13 9.20
N ILE A 294 5.61 -3.66 10.27
CA ILE A 294 4.74 -2.94 11.19
C ILE A 294 3.56 -2.31 10.44
N LYS A 295 3.00 -3.06 9.50
CA LYS A 295 1.74 -2.76 8.82
C LYS A 295 0.70 -3.82 9.16
N LEU A 296 -0.58 -3.49 9.03
CA LEU A 296 -1.64 -4.48 9.20
C LEU A 296 -1.54 -5.48 8.06
N ARG A 297 -1.56 -6.77 8.39
CA ARG A 297 -1.46 -7.84 7.41
C ARG A 297 -2.60 -7.75 6.39
N ASP A 298 -2.28 -8.07 5.14
CA ASP A 298 -3.22 -8.00 4.02
C ASP A 298 -4.48 -8.85 4.23
N ASP A 299 -4.42 -9.96 4.96
CA ASP A 299 -5.60 -10.79 5.27
C ASP A 299 -6.66 -10.05 6.12
N LEU A 300 -6.28 -8.96 6.79
CA LEU A 300 -7.18 -8.13 7.59
C LEU A 300 -7.73 -6.91 6.83
N ILE A 301 -7.05 -6.46 5.78
CA ILE A 301 -7.35 -5.18 5.11
C ILE A 301 -7.62 -5.29 3.60
N ALA A 302 -7.15 -6.35 2.95
CA ALA A 302 -7.28 -6.55 1.52
C ALA A 302 -8.36 -7.61 1.23
N MET A 303 -9.45 -7.18 0.60
CA MET A 303 -10.45 -8.10 0.07
C MET A 303 -10.48 -8.03 -1.46
N PRO A 304 -10.40 -9.17 -2.17
CA PRO A 304 -10.50 -9.17 -3.62
C PRO A 304 -11.93 -8.78 -4.03
N ILE A 305 -12.11 -7.53 -4.46
CA ILE A 305 -13.39 -7.08 -5.02
C ILE A 305 -13.40 -7.38 -6.51
N LYS A 306 -14.28 -8.30 -6.91
CA LYS A 306 -14.60 -8.47 -8.34
C LYS A 306 -15.45 -7.28 -8.79
N ARG A 307 -14.83 -6.35 -9.52
CA ARG A 307 -15.51 -5.21 -10.15
C ARG A 307 -15.14 -5.10 -11.62
N ALA A 308 -16.03 -4.54 -12.43
CA ALA A 308 -15.69 -4.18 -13.80
C ALA A 308 -14.78 -2.93 -13.83
N PRO A 309 -14.00 -2.71 -14.89
CA PRO A 309 -13.07 -1.58 -14.98
C PRO A 309 -13.75 -0.20 -14.87
N ASP A 310 -15.03 -0.10 -15.23
CA ASP A 310 -15.83 1.14 -15.13
C ASP A 310 -16.61 1.28 -13.82
N GLN A 311 -16.32 0.44 -12.83
CA GLN A 311 -16.87 0.53 -11.48
C GLN A 311 -15.79 1.02 -10.52
N THR A 312 -16.20 1.93 -9.64
CA THR A 312 -15.38 2.52 -8.59
C THR A 312 -15.92 2.13 -7.22
N LEU A 313 -15.13 2.32 -6.17
CA LEU A 313 -15.62 2.27 -4.81
C LEU A 313 -15.86 3.69 -4.30
N GLU A 314 -16.97 3.87 -3.60
CA GLU A 314 -17.28 5.08 -2.85
C GLU A 314 -17.46 4.72 -1.37
N MET A 315 -17.07 5.61 -0.47
CA MET A 315 -17.32 5.45 0.96
C MET A 315 -18.82 5.44 1.24
N THR A 316 -19.26 4.59 2.16
CA THR A 316 -20.66 4.61 2.63
C THR A 316 -20.94 5.86 3.48
N SER A 317 -22.22 6.19 3.65
CA SER A 317 -22.64 7.28 4.53
C SER A 317 -22.19 7.05 5.97
N GLU A 318 -22.09 5.79 6.41
CA GLU A 318 -21.57 5.41 7.72
C GLU A 318 -20.11 5.84 7.87
N VAL A 319 -19.25 5.51 6.90
CA VAL A 319 -17.84 5.92 6.91
C VAL A 319 -17.71 7.44 6.84
N VAL A 320 -18.50 8.11 6.00
CA VAL A 320 -18.47 9.58 5.91
C VAL A 320 -18.85 10.24 7.25
N ASN A 321 -19.86 9.71 7.95
CA ASN A 321 -20.26 10.22 9.26
C ASN A 321 -19.20 9.94 10.33
N PHE A 322 -18.59 8.75 10.31
CA PHE A 322 -17.45 8.41 11.18
C PHE A 322 -16.29 9.39 10.97
N LEU A 323 -15.91 9.65 9.72
CA LEU A 323 -14.84 10.58 9.37
C LEU A 323 -15.14 12.02 9.79
N ARG A 324 -16.40 12.47 9.72
CA ARG A 324 -16.81 13.77 10.28
C ARG A 324 -16.62 13.83 11.79
N GLY A 325 -16.96 12.76 12.50
CA GLY A 325 -16.72 12.65 13.94
C GLY A 325 -15.23 12.71 14.29
N ILE A 326 -14.39 12.00 13.52
CA ILE A 326 -12.93 12.05 13.67
C ILE A 326 -12.40 13.45 13.39
N PHE A 327 -12.85 14.11 12.31
CA PHE A 327 -12.44 15.48 12.01
C PHE A 327 -12.69 16.42 13.19
N ASN A 328 -13.93 16.44 13.70
CA ASN A 328 -14.31 17.31 14.81
C ASN A 328 -13.56 16.98 16.13
N MET A 329 -13.12 15.74 16.31
CA MET A 329 -12.35 15.34 17.49
C MET A 329 -10.91 15.90 17.46
N PHE A 330 -10.34 16.10 16.27
CA PHE A 330 -8.98 16.59 16.09
C PHE A 330 -8.90 18.07 15.70
N ASP A 331 -10.02 18.72 15.38
CA ASP A 331 -10.15 20.16 15.21
C ASP A 331 -10.21 20.84 16.59
N ILE A 332 -9.04 20.98 17.23
CA ILE A 332 -8.95 21.34 18.65
C ILE A 332 -9.40 22.78 18.88
N ASP A 333 -9.08 23.67 17.93
CA ASP A 333 -9.43 25.08 17.99
C ASP A 333 -10.80 25.41 17.38
N ASN A 334 -11.47 24.41 16.78
CA ASN A 334 -12.80 24.52 16.17
C ASN A 334 -12.84 25.59 15.06
N ASP A 335 -11.75 25.74 14.31
CA ASP A 335 -11.66 26.67 13.19
C ASP A 335 -12.25 26.10 11.88
N GLY A 336 -12.65 24.81 11.90
CA GLY A 336 -13.20 24.10 10.76
C GLY A 336 -12.14 23.58 9.78
N ALA A 337 -10.86 23.53 10.19
CA ALA A 337 -9.74 23.09 9.37
C ALA A 337 -8.61 22.41 10.19
N LEU A 338 -8.25 21.18 9.82
CA LEU A 338 -7.17 20.47 10.50
C LEU A 338 -5.80 20.98 10.06
N LEU A 339 -5.04 21.55 11.00
CA LEU A 339 -3.66 21.95 10.82
C LEU A 339 -2.74 20.74 10.55
N PRO A 340 -1.54 20.93 9.98
CA PRO A 340 -0.60 19.84 9.73
C PRO A 340 -0.24 19.02 10.97
N THR A 341 -0.18 19.65 12.14
CA THR A 341 0.08 18.97 13.43
C THR A 341 -1.11 18.10 13.86
N GLU A 342 -2.34 18.61 13.74
CA GLU A 342 -3.55 17.87 14.07
C GLU A 342 -3.77 16.68 13.13
N LEU A 343 -3.46 16.84 11.85
CA LEU A 343 -3.44 15.73 10.89
C LEU A 343 -2.40 14.66 11.26
N GLU A 344 -1.25 15.07 11.80
CA GLU A 344 -0.23 14.12 12.25
C GLU A 344 -0.70 13.34 13.47
N ASP A 345 -1.39 14.01 14.40
CA ASP A 345 -2.01 13.37 15.56
C ASP A 345 -3.15 12.43 15.17
N LEU A 346 -3.98 12.80 14.19
CA LEU A 346 -5.05 11.95 13.63
C LEU A 346 -4.48 10.64 13.09
N PHE A 347 -3.38 10.69 12.34
CA PHE A 347 -2.71 9.51 11.80
C PHE A 347 -1.60 8.94 12.71
N SER A 348 -1.60 9.31 14.01
CA SER A 348 -0.57 8.84 14.95
C SER A 348 -0.65 7.35 15.28
N THR A 349 -1.71 6.66 14.87
CA THR A 349 -1.90 5.20 14.97
C THR A 349 -1.69 4.47 13.64
N ALA A 350 -1.52 5.21 12.54
CA ALA A 350 -1.14 4.67 11.23
C ALA A 350 0.38 4.54 11.13
N PRO A 351 0.95 3.69 10.24
CA PRO A 351 2.40 3.56 10.07
C PRO A 351 3.07 4.90 9.72
N GLU A 352 2.36 5.71 8.95
CA GLU A 352 2.75 7.06 8.57
C GLU A 352 1.51 7.84 8.11
N ASN A 353 1.62 9.15 8.03
CA ASN A 353 0.57 9.98 7.46
C ASN A 353 0.45 9.69 5.95
N PRO A 354 -0.67 9.10 5.48
CA PRO A 354 -0.83 8.68 4.08
C PRO A 354 -0.88 9.87 3.13
N TRP A 355 -1.02 11.10 3.64
CA TRP A 355 -1.17 12.31 2.86
C TRP A 355 0.06 13.20 2.80
N SER A 356 1.19 12.73 3.33
CA SER A 356 2.45 13.46 3.36
C SER A 356 3.18 13.49 2.01
N SER A 357 2.87 12.54 1.11
CA SER A 357 3.49 12.40 -0.22
C SER A 357 2.51 12.64 -1.36
N ASN A 358 3.03 12.75 -2.58
CA ASN A 358 2.21 12.72 -3.79
C ASN A 358 1.48 11.37 -3.90
N PRO A 359 0.24 11.34 -4.44
CA PRO A 359 -0.52 12.46 -5.02
C PRO A 359 -1.31 13.31 -4.01
N TYR A 360 -1.19 13.06 -2.70
CA TYR A 360 -2.09 13.63 -1.68
C TYR A 360 -1.62 14.95 -1.06
N LYS A 361 -0.32 15.24 -1.06
CA LYS A 361 0.27 16.37 -0.32
C LYS A 361 -0.39 17.73 -0.62
N ASP A 362 -0.68 17.97 -1.90
CA ASP A 362 -1.07 19.27 -2.42
C ASP A 362 -2.32 19.24 -3.29
N CYS A 363 -3.18 18.24 -3.10
CA CYS A 363 -4.34 17.99 -3.95
C CYS A 363 -5.68 18.54 -3.42
N ALA A 364 -5.74 19.17 -2.24
CA ALA A 364 -6.98 19.69 -1.70
C ALA A 364 -6.82 21.13 -1.22
N GLU A 365 -7.94 21.84 -1.11
CA GLU A 365 -7.99 23.21 -0.59
C GLU A 365 -7.49 23.27 0.85
N LYS A 366 -6.66 24.27 1.12
CA LYS A 366 -6.14 24.58 2.44
C LYS A 366 -6.43 26.04 2.77
N ASN A 367 -6.71 26.32 4.04
CA ASN A 367 -6.82 27.69 4.53
C ASN A 367 -5.45 28.41 4.49
N VAL A 368 -5.43 29.69 4.88
CA VAL A 368 -4.22 30.53 4.85
C VAL A 368 -3.10 30.00 5.76
N LEU A 369 -3.45 29.28 6.83
CA LEU A 369 -2.51 28.66 7.77
C LEU A 369 -2.06 27.25 7.32
N GLY A 370 -2.56 26.76 6.18
CA GLY A 370 -2.27 25.42 5.66
C GLY A 370 -3.16 24.32 6.22
N GLY A 371 -4.20 24.67 6.99
CA GLY A 371 -5.19 23.75 7.54
C GLY A 371 -6.14 23.20 6.47
N LEU A 372 -6.51 21.93 6.60
CA LEU A 372 -7.36 21.20 5.67
C LEU A 372 -8.83 21.28 6.11
N SER A 373 -9.68 21.91 5.31
CA SER A 373 -11.12 22.01 5.62
C SER A 373 -11.80 20.63 5.66
N LEU A 374 -12.98 20.54 6.30
CA LEU A 374 -13.76 19.30 6.33
C LEU A 374 -14.06 18.74 4.92
N GLU A 375 -14.40 19.60 3.97
CA GLU A 375 -14.67 19.19 2.58
C GLU A 375 -13.39 18.70 1.89
N GLY A 376 -12.25 19.39 2.13
CA GLY A 376 -10.94 18.94 1.67
C GLY A 376 -10.55 17.58 2.27
N PHE A 377 -10.81 17.38 3.57
CA PHE A 377 -10.57 16.14 4.29
C PHE A 377 -11.36 14.97 3.69
N LEU A 378 -12.68 15.11 3.52
CA LEU A 378 -13.53 14.09 2.90
C LEU A 378 -13.14 13.83 1.43
N SER A 379 -12.74 14.87 0.70
CA SER A 379 -12.29 14.75 -0.69
C SER A 379 -10.96 13.98 -0.81
N LYS A 380 -10.02 14.17 0.12
CA LYS A 380 -8.78 13.36 0.17
C LYS A 380 -9.03 11.90 0.50
N TRP A 381 -9.98 11.61 1.40
CA TRP A 381 -10.43 10.24 1.64
C TRP A 381 -11.09 9.61 0.41
N ALA A 382 -11.91 10.36 -0.31
CA ALA A 382 -12.50 9.90 -1.57
C ALA A 382 -11.43 9.64 -2.64
N LEU A 383 -10.43 10.51 -2.77
CA LEU A 383 -9.29 10.32 -3.67
C LEU A 383 -8.49 9.07 -3.30
N MET A 384 -8.16 8.87 -2.02
CA MET A 384 -7.44 7.69 -1.57
C MET A 384 -8.24 6.42 -1.83
N THR A 385 -9.55 6.44 -1.59
CA THR A 385 -10.46 5.32 -1.89
C THR A 385 -10.53 5.01 -3.39
N LEU A 386 -10.50 6.04 -4.24
CA LEU A 386 -10.53 5.88 -5.69
C LEU A 386 -9.23 5.22 -6.21
N LEU A 387 -8.08 5.67 -5.71
CA LEU A 387 -6.76 5.22 -6.18
C LEU A 387 -6.34 3.88 -5.57
N ASP A 388 -6.52 3.74 -4.25
CA ASP A 388 -6.12 2.56 -3.49
C ASP A 388 -7.12 2.29 -2.35
N PRO A 389 -8.21 1.56 -2.63
CA PRO A 389 -9.21 1.22 -1.63
C PRO A 389 -8.67 0.42 -0.45
N THR A 390 -7.65 -0.43 -0.67
CA THR A 390 -7.04 -1.24 0.39
C THR A 390 -6.30 -0.34 1.37
N ASN A 391 -5.48 0.58 0.85
CA ASN A 391 -4.79 1.56 1.70
C ASN A 391 -5.78 2.51 2.39
N SER A 392 -6.87 2.90 1.70
CA SER A 392 -7.94 3.70 2.32
C SER A 392 -8.55 2.97 3.52
N TYR A 393 -8.93 1.71 3.35
CA TYR A 393 -9.48 0.91 4.44
C TYR A 393 -8.49 0.67 5.57
N ALA A 394 -7.22 0.38 5.26
CA ALA A 394 -6.19 0.22 6.28
C ALA A 394 -6.09 1.47 7.16
N ASN A 395 -6.12 2.67 6.55
CA ASN A 395 -6.12 3.93 7.29
C ASN A 395 -7.41 4.17 8.08
N LEU A 396 -8.58 3.75 7.59
CA LEU A 396 -9.82 3.74 8.39
C LEU A 396 -9.65 2.89 9.66
N VAL A 397 -9.08 1.69 9.53
CA VAL A 397 -8.84 0.77 10.66
C VAL A 397 -7.77 1.32 11.63
N TYR A 398 -6.78 2.07 11.13
CA TYR A 398 -5.80 2.74 11.98
C TYR A 398 -6.42 3.84 12.83
N VAL A 399 -7.29 4.67 12.25
CA VAL A 399 -7.98 5.76 12.95
C VAL A 399 -9.20 5.30 13.76
N GLY A 400 -9.46 3.98 13.81
CA GLY A 400 -10.45 3.38 14.72
C GLY A 400 -11.83 3.09 14.13
N TYR A 401 -11.97 2.98 12.80
CA TYR A 401 -13.22 2.55 12.18
C TYR A 401 -13.53 1.09 12.58
N PRO A 402 -14.73 0.80 13.14
CA PRO A 402 -15.06 -0.53 13.67
C PRO A 402 -15.69 -1.48 12.62
N GLY A 403 -16.12 -0.96 11.47
CA GLY A 403 -16.80 -1.76 10.45
C GLY A 403 -15.85 -2.58 9.60
N GLU A 404 -16.43 -3.50 8.82
CA GLU A 404 -15.68 -4.36 7.90
C GLU A 404 -15.44 -3.68 6.54
N PHE A 405 -14.52 -4.24 5.75
CA PHE A 405 -14.20 -3.74 4.41
C PHE A 405 -15.44 -3.68 3.50
N SER A 406 -16.32 -4.68 3.61
CA SER A 406 -17.52 -4.80 2.78
C SER A 406 -18.61 -3.77 3.12
N SER A 407 -18.66 -3.30 4.37
CA SER A 407 -19.58 -2.23 4.82
C SER A 407 -18.99 -0.83 4.66
N ALA A 408 -17.67 -0.72 4.55
CA ALA A 408 -16.99 0.56 4.39
C ALA A 408 -17.23 1.20 3.02
N PHE A 409 -17.37 0.38 1.97
CA PHE A 409 -17.47 0.87 0.59
C PHE A 409 -18.67 0.30 -0.18
N THR A 410 -19.22 1.13 -1.07
CA THR A 410 -20.21 0.73 -2.06
C THR A 410 -19.58 0.66 -3.44
N VAL A 411 -19.80 -0.45 -4.16
CA VAL A 411 -19.41 -0.56 -5.58
C VAL A 411 -20.41 0.20 -6.44
N THR A 412 -19.93 1.17 -7.21
CA THR A 412 -20.78 1.95 -8.12
C THR A 412 -21.33 1.09 -9.26
N ARG A 413 -22.46 1.48 -9.83
CA ARG A 413 -23.00 0.83 -11.03
C ARG A 413 -22.06 1.06 -12.21
N LYS A 414 -22.03 0.12 -13.17
CA LYS A 414 -21.29 0.29 -14.43
C LYS A 414 -21.73 1.57 -15.14
N ARG A 415 -20.79 2.39 -15.61
CA ARG A 415 -21.07 3.67 -16.29
C ARG A 415 -21.97 3.46 -17.51
N ARG A 416 -21.79 2.36 -18.25
CA ARG A 416 -22.68 2.01 -19.39
C ARG A 416 -24.15 1.88 -18.99
N VAL A 417 -24.44 1.40 -17.77
CA VAL A 417 -25.81 1.27 -17.27
C VAL A 417 -26.36 2.63 -16.87
N ASP A 418 -25.58 3.46 -16.18
CA ASP A 418 -25.98 4.83 -15.83
C ASP A 418 -26.27 5.65 -17.10
N ARG A 419 -25.46 5.50 -18.16
CA ARG A 419 -25.70 6.12 -19.48
C ARG A 419 -27.02 5.67 -20.10
N LYS A 420 -27.29 4.36 -20.14
CA LYS A 420 -28.54 3.81 -20.71
C LYS A 420 -29.77 4.30 -19.95
N LYS A 421 -29.65 4.50 -18.64
CA LYS A 421 -30.71 5.00 -17.76
C LYS A 421 -30.78 6.53 -17.69
N GLN A 422 -29.80 7.24 -18.23
CA GLN A 422 -29.64 8.70 -18.10
C GLN A 422 -29.72 9.18 -16.64
N GLN A 423 -29.20 8.36 -15.72
CA GLN A 423 -29.26 8.63 -14.29
C GLN A 423 -28.07 7.98 -13.58
N THR A 424 -27.35 8.77 -12.78
CA THR A 424 -26.28 8.31 -11.90
C THR A 424 -26.63 8.58 -10.43
N HIS A 425 -26.16 7.72 -9.53
CA HIS A 425 -26.19 7.96 -8.08
C HIS A 425 -24.79 8.14 -7.49
N ARG A 426 -23.78 8.27 -8.35
CA ARG A 426 -22.39 8.51 -7.93
C ARG A 426 -22.28 9.85 -7.21
N ASN A 427 -21.37 9.88 -6.25
CA ASN A 427 -21.02 11.10 -5.52
C ASN A 427 -19.59 11.55 -5.81
N VAL A 428 -18.76 10.66 -6.35
CA VAL A 428 -17.37 10.94 -6.70
C VAL A 428 -17.20 10.85 -8.21
N PHE A 429 -16.72 11.94 -8.81
CA PHE A 429 -16.49 12.03 -10.25
C PHE A 429 -15.02 12.30 -10.55
N GLN A 430 -14.42 11.51 -11.43
CA GLN A 430 -13.05 11.68 -11.89
C GLN A 430 -13.00 12.33 -13.26
N CYS A 431 -12.28 13.44 -13.37
CA CYS A 431 -12.11 14.21 -14.60
C CYS A 431 -10.66 14.15 -15.07
N TYR A 432 -10.43 13.79 -16.33
CA TYR A 432 -9.09 13.81 -16.94
C TYR A 432 -8.86 15.12 -17.67
N VAL A 433 -7.73 15.76 -17.39
CA VAL A 433 -7.39 17.08 -17.95
C VAL A 433 -6.26 16.93 -18.97
N PHE A 434 -6.60 17.15 -20.23
CA PHE A 434 -5.71 17.07 -21.40
C PHE A 434 -5.42 18.45 -21.97
N GLY A 435 -4.32 18.58 -22.71
CA GLY A 435 -3.91 19.84 -23.34
C GLY A 435 -2.39 19.92 -23.54
N ALA A 436 -1.95 20.85 -24.39
CA ALA A 436 -0.53 21.07 -24.66
C ALA A 436 0.24 21.56 -23.42
N ARG A 437 1.57 21.42 -23.43
CA ARG A 437 2.42 22.10 -22.44
C ARG A 437 2.16 23.61 -22.50
N GLY A 438 1.90 24.22 -21.34
CA GLY A 438 1.61 25.67 -21.24
C GLY A 438 0.16 26.07 -21.50
N SER A 439 -0.75 25.13 -21.78
CA SER A 439 -2.16 25.43 -22.06
C SER A 439 -2.99 25.89 -20.85
N GLY A 440 -2.44 25.84 -19.63
CA GLY A 440 -3.14 26.26 -18.40
C GLY A 440 -3.79 25.13 -17.59
N LYS A 441 -3.53 23.85 -17.92
CA LYS A 441 -4.03 22.68 -17.16
C LYS A 441 -3.75 22.78 -15.66
N THR A 442 -2.49 22.96 -15.28
CA THR A 442 -2.08 23.02 -13.87
C THR A 442 -2.70 24.23 -13.16
N SER A 443 -2.82 25.37 -13.84
CA SER A 443 -3.48 26.56 -13.30
C SER A 443 -4.97 26.32 -13.03
N LEU A 444 -5.66 25.57 -13.90
CA LEU A 444 -7.04 25.16 -13.66
C LEU A 444 -7.16 24.27 -12.41
N LEU A 445 -6.27 23.26 -12.26
CA LEU A 445 -6.24 22.40 -11.07
C LEU A 445 -5.95 23.21 -9.79
N GLN A 446 -4.97 24.11 -9.83
CA GLN A 446 -4.61 24.96 -8.68
C GLN A 446 -5.76 25.90 -8.29
N SER A 447 -6.46 26.46 -9.27
CA SER A 447 -7.63 27.31 -9.03
C SER A 447 -8.77 26.55 -8.33
N PHE A 448 -8.92 25.25 -8.62
CA PHE A 448 -9.94 24.40 -7.99
C PHE A 448 -9.72 24.18 -6.49
N ILE A 449 -8.47 24.30 -6.04
CA ILE A 449 -8.07 24.13 -4.64
C ILE A 449 -7.67 25.47 -3.99
N GLY A 450 -8.11 26.60 -4.56
CA GLY A 450 -7.90 27.93 -3.99
C GLY A 450 -6.46 28.44 -4.06
N LYS A 451 -5.56 27.77 -4.79
CA LYS A 451 -4.17 28.21 -4.95
C LYS A 451 -4.05 29.23 -6.07
N GLN A 452 -3.25 30.27 -5.83
CA GLN A 452 -2.86 31.21 -6.88
C GLN A 452 -1.98 30.50 -7.91
N PRO A 453 -2.13 30.80 -9.21
CA PRO A 453 -1.27 30.25 -10.24
C PRO A 453 0.17 30.68 -9.97
N SER A 454 1.10 29.72 -9.86
CA SER A 454 2.53 30.02 -9.74
C SER A 454 3.23 29.92 -11.09
N ASP A 455 4.27 30.72 -11.29
CA ASP A 455 5.17 30.65 -12.45
C ASP A 455 6.11 29.41 -12.39
N ALA A 456 5.87 28.48 -11.46
CA ALA A 456 6.69 27.30 -11.32
C ALA A 456 6.61 26.43 -12.57
N LEU A 457 7.76 25.86 -12.96
CA LEU A 457 7.85 24.93 -14.08
C LEU A 457 6.82 23.81 -13.92
N PRO A 458 6.07 23.45 -14.98
CA PRO A 458 5.13 22.33 -14.95
C PRO A 458 5.83 21.08 -14.43
N SER A 459 5.28 20.44 -13.41
CA SER A 459 5.80 19.14 -12.98
C SER A 459 5.59 18.14 -14.11
N ASN A 460 6.62 17.36 -14.41
CA ASN A 460 6.50 16.21 -15.32
C ASN A 460 5.82 15.00 -14.65
N SER A 461 5.24 15.17 -13.46
CA SER A 461 4.50 14.12 -12.75
C SER A 461 3.00 14.35 -12.84
N GLU A 462 2.21 13.27 -12.78
CA GLU A 462 0.77 13.36 -12.62
C GLU A 462 0.39 14.24 -11.41
N CYS A 463 -0.59 15.10 -11.61
CA CYS A 463 -1.10 16.02 -10.60
C CYS A 463 -2.59 15.74 -10.36
N PHE A 464 -2.99 15.78 -9.10
CA PHE A 464 -4.38 15.61 -8.68
C PHE A 464 -4.86 16.86 -7.96
N ALA A 465 -6.11 17.24 -8.20
CA ALA A 465 -6.82 18.24 -7.43
C ALA A 465 -8.21 17.70 -7.09
N THR A 466 -8.62 17.78 -5.84
CA THR A 466 -9.89 17.26 -5.35
C THR A 466 -10.54 18.24 -4.39
N ASN A 467 -11.84 18.46 -4.59
CA ASN A 467 -12.66 19.31 -3.74
C ASN A 467 -14.13 18.94 -3.89
N SER A 468 -14.96 19.49 -3.02
CA SER A 468 -16.41 19.42 -3.08
C SER A 468 -16.96 20.52 -4.01
N VAL A 469 -17.94 20.17 -4.84
CA VAL A 469 -18.65 21.07 -5.75
C VAL A 469 -20.10 21.11 -5.32
N GLU A 470 -20.59 22.30 -4.98
CA GLU A 470 -21.99 22.53 -4.64
C GLU A 470 -22.82 22.72 -5.92
N MET A 471 -23.84 21.89 -6.06
CA MET A 471 -24.75 21.88 -7.19
C MET A 471 -25.92 22.83 -6.95
N ALA A 472 -26.64 23.21 -8.02
CA ALA A 472 -27.76 24.14 -7.95
C ALA A 472 -28.94 23.64 -7.08
N ASP A 473 -29.03 22.33 -6.85
CA ASP A 473 -30.03 21.72 -5.96
C ASP A 473 -29.58 21.66 -4.49
N GLY A 474 -28.42 22.27 -4.16
CA GLY A 474 -27.81 22.26 -2.83
C GLY A 474 -27.07 20.97 -2.50
N THR A 475 -27.06 19.98 -3.39
CA THR A 475 -26.28 18.75 -3.19
C THR A 475 -24.80 19.02 -3.42
N ARG A 476 -23.93 18.34 -2.66
CA ARG A 476 -22.49 18.41 -2.82
C ARG A 476 -21.95 17.15 -3.47
N LYS A 477 -21.03 17.30 -4.42
CA LYS A 477 -20.38 16.20 -5.15
C LYS A 477 -18.87 16.35 -5.07
N THR A 478 -18.15 15.25 -4.90
CA THR A 478 -16.69 15.28 -4.91
C THR A 478 -16.19 15.18 -6.35
N LEU A 479 -15.41 16.17 -6.77
CA LEU A 479 -14.74 16.18 -8.06
C LEU A 479 -13.24 15.91 -7.85
N ILE A 480 -12.68 15.03 -8.67
CA ILE A 480 -11.26 14.68 -8.70
C ILE A 480 -10.74 14.99 -10.10
N LEU A 481 -9.92 16.02 -10.24
CA LEU A 481 -9.19 16.35 -11.45
C LEU A 481 -7.86 15.60 -11.47
N ARG A 482 -7.56 14.92 -12.57
CA ARG A 482 -6.26 14.29 -12.86
C ARG A 482 -5.67 14.95 -14.09
N GLU A 483 -4.56 15.67 -13.93
CA GLU A 483 -3.80 16.22 -15.04
C GLU A 483 -3.01 15.11 -15.72
N ILE A 484 -3.20 14.97 -17.04
CA ILE A 484 -2.44 14.04 -17.86
C ILE A 484 -1.36 14.83 -18.62
N PRO A 485 -0.06 14.57 -18.34
CA PRO A 485 1.01 15.19 -19.10
C PRO A 485 0.91 14.84 -20.59
N GLU A 486 1.23 15.80 -21.45
CA GLU A 486 1.09 15.63 -22.91
C GLU A 486 1.89 14.44 -23.46
N GLY A 487 3.08 14.19 -22.89
CA GLY A 487 3.94 13.06 -23.27
C GLY A 487 3.37 11.69 -22.88
N ASP A 488 2.54 11.64 -21.84
CA ASP A 488 2.05 10.40 -21.24
C ASP A 488 0.74 9.93 -21.87
N VAL A 489 0.07 10.76 -22.67
CA VAL A 489 -1.22 10.42 -23.30
C VAL A 489 -1.13 9.14 -24.13
N ARG A 490 -0.03 8.94 -24.88
CA ARG A 490 0.16 7.72 -25.68
C ARG A 490 0.31 6.49 -24.80
N LEU A 491 1.01 6.61 -23.68
CA LEU A 491 1.18 5.52 -22.72
C LEU A 491 -0.15 5.20 -22.04
N LEU A 492 -0.91 6.22 -21.62
CA LEU A 492 -2.24 6.06 -21.04
C LEU A 492 -3.18 5.32 -22.00
N LEU A 493 -3.30 5.78 -23.25
CA LEU A 493 -4.20 5.20 -24.25
C LEU A 493 -3.72 3.86 -24.84
N SER A 494 -2.54 3.36 -24.43
CA SER A 494 -2.09 2.01 -24.77
C SER A 494 -2.84 0.93 -23.98
N ASP A 495 -3.33 1.27 -22.79
CA ASP A 495 -4.22 0.45 -21.99
C ASP A 495 -5.68 0.65 -22.45
N LYS A 496 -6.36 -0.47 -22.74
CA LYS A 496 -7.76 -0.49 -23.19
C LYS A 496 -8.74 -0.06 -22.10
N GLU A 497 -8.35 -0.15 -20.84
CA GLU A 497 -9.20 0.18 -19.69
C GLU A 497 -8.88 1.58 -19.11
N SER A 498 -7.93 2.30 -19.70
CA SER A 498 -7.45 3.60 -19.22
C SER A 498 -8.53 4.68 -19.06
N LEU A 499 -9.55 4.69 -19.93
CA LEU A 499 -10.68 5.61 -19.84
C LEU A 499 -11.85 5.08 -19.00
N ALA A 500 -11.82 3.80 -18.59
CA ALA A 500 -12.89 3.20 -17.79
C ALA A 500 -13.17 3.93 -16.47
N PRO A 501 -12.16 4.41 -15.70
CA PRO A 501 -12.39 5.18 -14.48
C PRO A 501 -12.76 6.66 -14.71
N CYS A 502 -12.63 7.17 -15.94
CA CYS A 502 -12.88 8.57 -16.28
C CYS A 502 -14.39 8.85 -16.44
N ASP A 503 -14.90 9.86 -15.73
CA ASP A 503 -16.28 10.33 -15.83
C ASP A 503 -16.44 11.47 -16.85
N VAL A 504 -15.43 12.32 -17.01
CA VAL A 504 -15.39 13.44 -17.98
C VAL A 504 -13.95 13.69 -18.42
N ALA A 505 -13.73 13.96 -19.70
CA ALA A 505 -12.46 14.44 -20.22
C ALA A 505 -12.58 15.94 -20.57
N ILE A 506 -11.60 16.74 -20.17
CA ILE A 506 -11.53 18.15 -20.55
C ILE A 506 -10.28 18.42 -21.39
N PHE A 507 -10.44 19.22 -22.43
CA PHE A 507 -9.37 19.58 -23.36
C PHE A 507 -9.11 21.08 -23.24
N VAL A 508 -8.03 21.40 -22.53
CA VAL A 508 -7.62 22.77 -22.23
C VAL A 508 -6.63 23.24 -23.28
N TYR A 509 -6.96 24.33 -23.97
CA TYR A 509 -6.07 25.04 -24.87
C TYR A 509 -5.91 26.50 -24.44
N ASP A 510 -4.79 27.09 -24.84
CA ASP A 510 -4.53 28.52 -24.64
C ASP A 510 -5.22 29.30 -25.78
N SER A 511 -6.13 30.21 -25.44
CA SER A 511 -6.94 30.96 -26.41
C SER A 511 -6.13 31.83 -27.37
N CYS A 512 -4.88 32.14 -27.02
CA CYS A 512 -3.94 32.92 -27.82
C CYS A 512 -2.99 32.06 -28.68
N ASP A 513 -2.97 30.74 -28.49
CA ASP A 513 -2.01 29.84 -29.12
C ASP A 513 -2.72 28.82 -30.03
N GLU A 514 -2.59 29.02 -31.34
CA GLU A 514 -3.14 28.12 -32.36
C GLU A 514 -2.55 26.71 -32.30
N TYR A 515 -1.28 26.56 -31.92
CA TYR A 515 -0.67 25.24 -31.75
C TYR A 515 -1.30 24.51 -30.56
N SER A 516 -1.55 25.22 -29.46
CA SER A 516 -2.24 24.69 -28.29
C SER A 516 -3.64 24.17 -28.65
N TRP A 517 -4.39 24.92 -29.47
CA TRP A 517 -5.69 24.49 -30.00
C TRP A 517 -5.57 23.24 -30.89
N GLN A 518 -4.70 23.26 -31.90
CA GLN A 518 -4.49 22.11 -32.78
C GLN A 518 -4.17 20.84 -31.99
N ARG A 519 -3.32 20.98 -30.96
CA ARG A 519 -2.96 19.87 -30.10
C ARG A 519 -4.14 19.39 -29.25
N ALA A 520 -4.94 20.29 -28.68
CA ALA A 520 -6.14 19.93 -27.94
C ALA A 520 -7.17 19.18 -28.82
N ARG A 521 -7.36 19.61 -30.07
CA ARG A 521 -8.19 18.92 -31.06
C ARG A 521 -7.68 17.52 -31.35
N ASP A 522 -6.39 17.35 -31.59
CA ASP A 522 -5.80 16.04 -31.87
C ASP A 522 -5.93 15.08 -30.67
N LEU A 523 -5.80 15.60 -29.45
CA LEU A 523 -6.01 14.85 -28.22
C LEU A 523 -7.49 14.45 -28.06
N LEU A 524 -8.42 15.36 -28.34
CA LEU A 524 -9.86 15.08 -28.32
C LEU A 524 -10.23 13.94 -29.27
N VAL A 525 -9.74 13.99 -30.51
CA VAL A 525 -9.96 12.92 -31.50
C VAL A 525 -9.37 11.59 -31.01
N GLN A 526 -8.15 11.59 -30.46
CA GLN A 526 -7.51 10.39 -29.94
C GLN A 526 -8.29 9.75 -28.79
N VAL A 527 -8.71 10.55 -27.80
CA VAL A 527 -9.47 10.08 -26.63
C VAL A 527 -10.86 9.59 -27.05
N ALA A 528 -11.57 10.33 -27.90
CA ALA A 528 -12.88 9.93 -28.42
C ALA A 528 -12.78 8.61 -29.19
N THR A 529 -11.83 8.50 -30.12
CA THR A 529 -11.60 7.27 -30.91
C THR A 529 -11.25 6.09 -30.01
N HIS A 530 -10.40 6.29 -29.00
CA HIS A 530 -10.06 5.24 -28.04
C HIS A 530 -11.30 4.79 -27.27
N GLY A 531 -12.11 5.72 -26.76
CA GLY A 531 -13.36 5.44 -26.07
C GLY A 531 -14.36 4.64 -26.91
N GLU A 532 -14.52 4.98 -28.19
CA GLU A 532 -15.35 4.21 -29.14
C GLU A 532 -14.82 2.79 -29.39
N ASN A 533 -13.49 2.64 -29.48
CA ASN A 533 -12.85 1.35 -29.74
C ASN A 533 -12.96 0.38 -28.54
N THR A 534 -12.87 0.89 -27.33
CA THR A 534 -12.93 0.10 -26.08
C THR A 534 -14.34 0.02 -25.49
N GLY A 535 -15.22 0.93 -25.92
CA GLY A 535 -16.57 1.13 -25.39
C GLY A 535 -16.58 1.86 -24.03
N TYR A 536 -15.47 2.50 -23.66
CA TYR A 536 -15.38 3.45 -22.55
C TYR A 536 -15.48 4.88 -23.09
N GLU A 537 -16.56 5.17 -23.81
CA GLU A 537 -16.89 6.52 -24.26
C GLU A 537 -17.07 7.45 -23.05
N VAL A 538 -16.44 8.62 -23.12
CA VAL A 538 -16.38 9.63 -22.04
C VAL A 538 -16.92 10.96 -22.57
N PRO A 539 -17.77 11.66 -21.80
CA PRO A 539 -18.14 13.05 -22.04
C PRO A 539 -16.92 13.95 -22.17
N CYS A 540 -16.92 14.86 -23.15
CA CYS A 540 -15.82 15.75 -23.43
C CYS A 540 -16.26 17.22 -23.36
N LEU A 541 -15.47 18.06 -22.69
CA LEU A 541 -15.62 19.52 -22.69
C LEU A 541 -14.35 20.17 -23.23
N ILE A 542 -14.50 21.29 -23.93
CA ILE A 542 -13.38 22.11 -24.42
C ILE A 542 -13.28 23.36 -23.55
N VAL A 543 -12.08 23.69 -23.09
CA VAL A 543 -11.80 24.84 -22.24
C VAL A 543 -10.80 25.75 -22.95
N ALA A 544 -11.22 27.00 -23.21
CA ALA A 544 -10.38 28.05 -23.75
C ALA A 544 -9.79 28.85 -22.58
N ALA A 545 -8.57 28.51 -22.18
CA ALA A 545 -7.89 29.14 -21.04
C ALA A 545 -7.20 30.45 -21.46
N LYS A 546 -6.88 31.27 -20.45
CA LYS A 546 -6.23 32.59 -20.60
C LYS A 546 -7.07 33.59 -21.38
N ASP A 547 -8.38 33.58 -21.14
CA ASP A 547 -9.33 34.48 -21.77
C ASP A 547 -9.11 35.97 -21.46
N ASP A 548 -8.20 36.27 -20.52
CA ASP A 548 -7.72 37.63 -20.24
C ASP A 548 -6.75 38.19 -21.28
N LEU A 549 -6.36 37.40 -22.27
CA LEU A 549 -5.44 37.76 -23.34
C LEU A 549 -6.17 37.84 -24.69
N ASP A 550 -5.53 38.47 -25.69
CA ASP A 550 -6.11 38.67 -27.03
C ASP A 550 -6.32 37.33 -27.76
N GLN A 551 -7.57 36.88 -27.84
CA GLN A 551 -7.93 35.58 -28.44
C GLN A 551 -7.56 35.49 -29.93
N SER A 552 -7.06 34.33 -30.37
CA SER A 552 -6.98 34.02 -31.80
C SER A 552 -8.38 33.84 -32.38
N SER A 553 -8.76 34.74 -33.30
CA SER A 553 -10.04 34.66 -34.02
C SER A 553 -10.20 33.36 -34.81
N GLN A 554 -9.10 32.79 -35.30
CA GLN A 554 -9.11 31.52 -36.03
C GLN A 554 -9.34 30.34 -35.08
N ALA A 555 -8.60 30.28 -33.96
CA ALA A 555 -8.76 29.22 -32.97
C ALA A 555 -10.20 29.16 -32.42
N LEU A 556 -10.84 30.31 -32.16
CA LEU A 556 -12.22 30.39 -31.69
C LEU A 556 -13.25 29.88 -32.72
N GLN A 557 -13.08 30.27 -33.99
CA GLN A 557 -13.97 29.81 -35.06
C GLN A 557 -13.83 28.31 -35.29
N GLU A 558 -12.60 27.79 -35.34
CA GLU A 558 -12.34 26.37 -35.52
C GLU A 558 -12.84 25.54 -34.34
N SER A 559 -12.63 25.99 -33.11
CA SER A 559 -13.07 25.26 -31.91
C SER A 559 -14.57 25.20 -31.77
N THR A 560 -15.27 26.26 -32.18
CA THR A 560 -16.75 26.26 -32.27
C THR A 560 -17.24 25.27 -33.32
N ARG A 561 -16.61 25.24 -34.51
CA ARG A 561 -16.96 24.28 -35.58
C ARG A 561 -16.76 22.84 -35.15
N VAL A 562 -15.59 22.52 -34.56
CA VAL A 562 -15.30 21.16 -34.06
C VAL A 562 -16.31 20.74 -33.00
N SER A 563 -16.70 21.66 -32.10
CA SER A 563 -17.71 21.37 -31.07
C SER A 563 -19.06 20.99 -31.69
N GLN A 564 -19.49 21.74 -32.71
CA GLN A 564 -20.73 21.45 -33.45
C GLN A 564 -20.66 20.12 -34.21
N ASP A 565 -19.55 19.86 -34.90
CA ASP A 565 -19.36 18.63 -35.71
C ASP A 565 -19.33 17.37 -34.83
N MET A 566 -18.74 17.47 -33.64
CA MET A 566 -18.67 16.37 -32.67
C MET A 566 -19.89 16.28 -31.75
N GLY A 567 -20.79 17.26 -31.76
CA GLY A 567 -21.99 17.27 -30.93
C GLY A 567 -21.73 17.53 -29.45
N ILE A 568 -20.73 18.35 -29.13
CA ILE A 568 -20.37 18.74 -27.77
C ILE A 568 -20.60 20.25 -27.55
N GLU A 569 -20.58 20.67 -26.28
CA GLU A 569 -20.74 22.08 -25.90
C GLU A 569 -19.64 22.96 -26.51
N THR A 570 -19.98 24.19 -26.87
CA THR A 570 -19.01 25.18 -27.34
C THR A 570 -17.91 25.42 -26.30
N PRO A 571 -16.68 25.82 -26.73
CA PRO A 571 -15.57 26.04 -25.83
C PRO A 571 -15.93 26.99 -24.68
N ILE A 572 -15.57 26.59 -23.45
CA ILE A 572 -15.84 27.37 -22.25
C ILE A 572 -14.65 28.31 -22.02
N PRO A 573 -14.80 29.63 -22.19
CA PRO A 573 -13.74 30.58 -21.90
C PRO A 573 -13.49 30.64 -20.40
N ILE A 574 -12.23 30.64 -19.97
CA ILE A 574 -11.85 30.86 -18.57
C ILE A 574 -10.60 31.74 -18.47
N SER A 575 -10.56 32.56 -17.44
CA SER A 575 -9.34 33.23 -16.97
C SER A 575 -9.13 32.95 -15.49
N VAL A 576 -8.16 32.09 -15.18
CA VAL A 576 -7.73 31.83 -13.80
C VAL A 576 -7.18 33.11 -13.17
N LYS A 577 -6.52 33.97 -13.95
CA LYS A 577 -5.95 35.23 -13.49
C LYS A 577 -7.03 36.23 -13.06
N LEU A 578 -8.10 36.35 -13.85
CA LEU A 578 -9.25 37.20 -13.50
C LEU A 578 -10.24 36.52 -12.54
N ARG A 579 -9.98 35.27 -12.15
CA ARG A 579 -10.88 34.40 -11.38
C ARG A 579 -12.24 34.20 -12.04
N ASP A 580 -12.33 34.39 -13.35
CA ASP A 580 -13.51 34.05 -14.13
C ASP A 580 -13.36 32.61 -14.64
N LEU A 581 -13.98 31.68 -13.91
CA LEU A 581 -13.93 30.26 -14.22
C LEU A 581 -15.22 29.77 -14.91
N ASN A 582 -16.17 30.65 -15.23
CA ASN A 582 -17.43 30.32 -15.91
C ASN A 582 -18.19 29.09 -15.34
N ASN A 583 -18.12 28.89 -14.02
CA ASN A 583 -18.67 27.75 -13.28
C ASN A 583 -18.23 26.38 -13.86
N ILE A 584 -16.99 26.30 -14.39
CA ILE A 584 -16.45 25.11 -15.06
C ILE A 584 -16.59 23.85 -14.22
N PHE A 585 -16.35 23.91 -12.91
CA PHE A 585 -16.43 22.73 -12.05
C PHE A 585 -17.86 22.17 -11.93
N CYS A 586 -18.87 23.05 -11.85
CA CYS A 586 -20.27 22.65 -11.89
C CYS A 586 -20.65 22.08 -13.26
N ARG A 587 -20.14 22.67 -14.35
CA ARG A 587 -20.34 22.13 -15.72
C ARG A 587 -19.72 20.75 -15.90
N ILE A 588 -18.53 20.51 -15.32
CA ILE A 588 -17.89 19.18 -15.32
C ILE A 588 -18.77 18.17 -14.59
N VAL A 589 -19.25 18.48 -13.39
CA VAL A 589 -20.14 17.57 -12.64
C VAL A 589 -21.45 17.32 -13.40
N HIS A 590 -22.03 18.36 -14.02
CA HIS A 590 -23.22 18.22 -14.84
C HIS A 590 -22.99 17.30 -16.06
N ALA A 591 -21.87 17.45 -16.76
CA ALA A 591 -21.48 16.58 -17.87
C ALA A 591 -21.29 15.12 -17.40
N ALA A 592 -20.76 14.91 -16.19
CA ALA A 592 -20.61 13.59 -15.59
C ALA A 592 -21.96 12.94 -15.24
N GLN A 593 -22.93 13.76 -14.79
CA GLN A 593 -24.29 13.31 -14.45
C GLN A 593 -25.15 13.05 -15.69
N GLN A 594 -24.95 13.81 -16.75
CA GLN A 594 -25.68 13.72 -18.03
C GLN A 594 -24.74 13.41 -19.20
N PRO A 595 -24.02 12.28 -19.16
CA PRO A 595 -22.93 11.99 -20.09
C PRO A 595 -23.37 11.92 -21.55
N HIS A 596 -24.62 11.54 -21.81
CA HIS A 596 -25.16 11.39 -23.16
C HIS A 596 -25.28 12.71 -23.94
N LEU A 597 -25.19 13.87 -23.26
CA LEU A 597 -25.27 15.19 -23.88
C LEU A 597 -23.90 15.70 -24.35
N SER A 598 -22.80 15.06 -23.95
CA SER A 598 -21.46 15.59 -24.19
C SER A 598 -20.46 14.52 -24.65
N ILE A 599 -20.90 13.32 -25.02
CA ILE A 599 -20.02 12.31 -25.65
C ILE A 599 -19.79 12.73 -27.12
N PRO A 600 -18.53 12.95 -27.53
CA PRO A 600 -18.23 13.35 -28.90
C PRO A 600 -18.46 12.19 -29.86
N GLU A 601 -19.03 12.47 -31.02
CA GLU A 601 -19.16 11.52 -32.13
C GLU A 601 -18.10 11.78 -33.21
N THR A 602 -17.11 10.89 -33.34
CA THR A 602 -16.14 10.98 -34.43
C THR A 602 -16.76 10.54 -35.77
N GLU A 603 -16.19 10.94 -36.90
CA GLU A 603 -16.65 10.47 -38.22
C GLU A 603 -16.58 8.94 -38.36
N ALA A 604 -15.52 8.34 -37.82
CA ALA A 604 -15.36 6.89 -37.76
C ALA A 604 -16.45 6.23 -36.90
N GLY A 605 -16.78 6.86 -35.76
CA GLY A 605 -17.87 6.47 -34.88
C GLY A 605 -19.23 6.52 -35.58
N LYS A 606 -19.54 7.64 -36.26
CA LYS A 606 -20.78 7.82 -37.04
C LYS A 606 -20.94 6.72 -38.10
N THR A 607 -19.86 6.45 -38.86
CA THR A 607 -19.84 5.40 -39.90
C THR A 607 -20.08 4.02 -39.30
N ARG A 608 -19.39 3.68 -38.20
CA ARG A 608 -19.58 2.39 -37.50
C ARG A 608 -20.97 2.24 -36.91
N ARG A 609 -21.55 3.31 -36.37
CA ARG A 609 -22.91 3.31 -35.80
C ARG A 609 -23.95 3.05 -36.90
N GLN A 610 -23.82 3.72 -38.05
CA GLN A 610 -24.66 3.46 -39.23
C GLN A 610 -24.53 2.02 -39.70
N TYR A 611 -23.31 1.49 -39.79
CA TYR A 611 -23.06 0.09 -40.17
C TYR A 611 -23.68 -0.91 -39.17
N ARG A 612 -23.54 -0.68 -37.85
CA ARG A 612 -24.20 -1.49 -36.82
C ARG A 612 -25.72 -1.43 -36.89
N GLN A 613 -26.30 -0.26 -37.16
CA GLN A 613 -27.75 -0.12 -37.32
C GLN A 613 -28.26 -0.91 -38.54
N LEU A 614 -27.52 -0.89 -39.65
CA LEU A 614 -27.81 -1.69 -40.83
C LEU A 614 -27.72 -3.19 -40.53
N LEU A 615 -26.64 -3.65 -39.88
CA LEU A 615 -26.49 -5.04 -39.47
C LEU A 615 -27.60 -5.51 -38.53
N ASN A 616 -27.95 -4.71 -37.51
CA ASN A 616 -29.02 -5.04 -36.57
C ASN A 616 -30.39 -5.11 -37.24
N ARG A 617 -30.68 -4.21 -38.20
CA ARG A 617 -31.89 -4.28 -39.02
C ARG A 617 -31.91 -5.56 -39.87
N SER A 618 -30.79 -5.91 -40.50
CA SER A 618 -30.67 -7.15 -41.28
C SER A 618 -30.85 -8.40 -40.41
N LEU A 619 -30.23 -8.45 -39.23
CA LEU A 619 -30.37 -9.55 -38.27
C LEU A 619 -31.81 -9.69 -37.76
N MET A 620 -32.50 -8.58 -37.48
CA MET A 620 -33.93 -8.57 -37.15
C MET A 620 -34.79 -9.14 -38.27
N VAL A 621 -34.52 -8.77 -39.53
CA VAL A 621 -35.26 -9.30 -40.68
C VAL A 621 -35.01 -10.81 -40.84
N VAL A 622 -33.77 -11.26 -40.66
CA VAL A 622 -33.43 -12.69 -40.72
C VAL A 622 -34.09 -13.48 -39.58
N SER A 623 -34.10 -12.95 -38.35
CA SER A 623 -34.71 -13.65 -37.22
C SER A 623 -36.24 -13.74 -37.33
N VAL A 624 -36.90 -12.66 -37.79
CA VAL A 624 -38.33 -12.66 -38.09
C VAL A 624 -38.64 -13.63 -39.24
N GLY A 625 -37.84 -13.62 -40.31
CA GLY A 625 -37.98 -14.55 -41.43
C GLY A 625 -37.82 -16.01 -41.02
N ALA A 626 -36.84 -16.32 -40.18
CA ALA A 626 -36.65 -17.67 -39.63
C ALA A 626 -37.82 -18.11 -38.75
N ALA A 627 -38.33 -17.22 -37.88
CA ALA A 627 -39.50 -17.53 -37.05
C ALA A 627 -40.75 -17.81 -37.90
N VAL A 628 -40.99 -16.99 -38.93
CA VAL A 628 -42.11 -17.19 -39.87
C VAL A 628 -41.96 -18.51 -40.64
N ALA A 629 -40.74 -18.85 -41.09
CA ALA A 629 -40.48 -20.11 -41.76
C ALA A 629 -40.73 -21.33 -40.86
N VAL A 630 -40.30 -21.27 -39.58
CA VAL A 630 -40.54 -22.34 -38.60
C VAL A 630 -42.03 -22.51 -38.33
N VAL A 631 -42.77 -21.41 -38.11
CA VAL A 631 -44.23 -21.44 -37.91
C VAL A 631 -44.94 -21.96 -39.16
N GLY A 632 -44.53 -21.52 -40.34
CA GLY A 632 -45.06 -21.99 -41.62
C GLY A 632 -44.80 -23.49 -41.86
N LEU A 633 -43.61 -23.99 -41.52
CA LEU A 633 -43.27 -25.41 -41.64
C LEU A 633 -44.08 -26.26 -40.65
N ALA A 634 -44.28 -25.76 -39.42
CA ALA A 634 -45.12 -26.41 -38.43
C ALA A 634 -46.59 -26.45 -38.87
N ALA A 635 -47.13 -25.34 -39.37
CA ALA A 635 -48.48 -25.26 -39.91
C ALA A 635 -48.67 -26.19 -41.12
N TYR A 636 -47.69 -26.24 -42.03
CA TYR A 636 -47.70 -27.16 -43.18
C TYR A 636 -47.66 -28.63 -42.73
N ARG A 637 -46.84 -28.99 -41.75
CA ARG A 637 -46.82 -30.36 -41.20
C ARG A 637 -48.15 -30.75 -40.56
N VAL A 638 -48.80 -29.83 -39.83
CA VAL A 638 -50.13 -30.05 -39.26
C VAL A 638 -51.18 -30.23 -40.37
N TYR A 639 -51.13 -29.40 -41.42
CA TYR A 639 -52.02 -29.53 -42.58
C TYR A 639 -51.81 -30.85 -43.34
N ALA A 640 -50.56 -31.23 -43.60
CA ALA A 640 -50.23 -32.50 -44.27
C ALA A 640 -50.66 -33.72 -43.44
N ALA A 641 -50.50 -33.68 -42.12
CA ALA A 641 -50.98 -34.73 -41.22
C ALA A 641 -52.51 -34.88 -41.27
N ARG A 642 -53.26 -33.77 -41.32
CA ARG A 642 -54.73 -33.79 -41.46
C ARG A 642 -55.20 -34.27 -42.83
N LYS A 643 -54.45 -33.97 -43.89
CA LYS A 643 -54.75 -34.44 -45.25
C LYS A 643 -54.52 -35.95 -45.40
N ASN A 644 -53.46 -36.48 -44.78
CA ASN A 644 -53.17 -37.91 -44.81
C ASN A 644 -54.09 -38.75 -43.90
N SER A 645 -54.79 -38.13 -42.95
CA SER A 645 -55.80 -38.81 -42.12
C SER A 645 -57.22 -38.78 -42.71
N SER A 646 -57.40 -38.17 -43.89
CA SER A 646 -58.69 -38.01 -44.57
C SER A 646 -58.73 -38.69 -45.96
N SER A 647 -57.77 -39.57 -46.25
CA SER A 647 -57.79 -40.60 -47.30
C SER A 647 -57.77 -41.96 -46.63
#